data_AF-A0A7U7KFA0-F1
#
_entry.id   AF-A0A7U7KFA0-F1
#
_cell.length_a   1.000
_cell.length_b   1.000
_cell.length_c   1.000
_cell.angle_alpha   90.00
_cell.angle_beta   90.00
_cell.angle_gamma   90.00
#
_symmetry.space_group_name_H-M   'P 1'
#
loop_
_entity.id
_entity.type
_entity.pdbx_description
1 polymer ?
#
loop_
_entity_poly.entity_id
_entity_poly.type
_entity_poly.pdbx_seq_one_letter_code
_entity_poly.pdbx_strand_id
1 'polypeptide(L)'
;MTNFIVIEKDSLEKSIVNSNQITLTEASIVHTKMHRDDVEEFIRDGNNLLLKLKNGEVIVIENFFIAYDDVVSDLVFEEEGCVLYWFDGLSDFKGIPGLEVLLPEAGSKLVSLLPWLAGVGVVGGVIAAANNDDSSSTPNGTNTIQVKSDGFITGKTENIADGSKVNITVTGKDKDGNLISKEIETTVNSDGSYTAEVPKDFADGDLKVESEVVDQNGKVVKAEDQLNAGKPDDPNTPEDESVPGGLDRVDGSITVDVDDQGHITGGTTDVAPGSEVTLTITGQDQSGNPLEQQVKATVNPDGSYTAEVPAGFADGELTVKAETVDRNGTPVNAEDSLLKTDHDNDPSTPDQGGLDRVDGSITVDINDTDSTKITGVTEDVAPNSKVTLEITSIDENGETLTFTEEVFTNADGEYSYTLTTAQGNATEVVAKVEDRNGTELQDNDSLEAIIKADPTTDVNNGDNNVVGTSGNDVLAGDIGGLQTNFVAGQNYNVSVVLDLSGSMLWAMNGTSNPPAGESRLAIAIKGLKAFIQQMADHDGVINLQIASFSANGSVGNGYNQVFLNVSKDNINEIFTYLDSLKAGGGTYPEQGFNKAVDWFDDISTADFENQTYYLTDGEPNSSQSTLDNAFAPLAEQSKVFAVGVSSSISDATVSRYDNTDVNGNKLPGDWSGTNHGEAKAIADADKLIAYLIGGSENFIPANVGDDTVKGGAGDDVLFGDAINTDHLTWAGYDPLQYPKYSGYSKLIAYLKAEVTNGAEPSQQDIYDYIKENFRDFVAADAADPETKGGNDTIYGGAGNDIIIAGAGNDVIYGGSGNDIISTGRGEDTIIYDLLNATDATGGNGTDTWVDYEANDKIQFGSDFFEGLLTDKSNLGDYITVVDDGNGNAIVQVDRDGSAGTHNMSDLLIIENQAGLSLQDLLNNNQIIIG
;
A
#
# COMPACT_ATOMS: atom_id res chain seq x y z
N MET A 1 19.02 -0.72 -10.21
CA MET A 1 20.27 -1.49 -10.47
C MET A 1 21.02 -1.69 -9.17
N THR A 2 20.98 -2.91 -8.66
CA THR A 2 21.57 -3.29 -7.37
C THR A 2 23.05 -3.62 -7.57
N ASN A 3 23.94 -2.96 -6.83
CA ASN A 3 25.37 -3.24 -6.89
C ASN A 3 25.69 -4.46 -6.00
N PHE A 4 26.11 -5.57 -6.60
CA PHE A 4 26.60 -6.73 -5.87
C PHE A 4 28.12 -6.72 -5.77
N ILE A 5 28.65 -7.15 -4.63
CA ILE A 5 30.08 -7.42 -4.46
C ILE A 5 30.23 -8.93 -4.32
N VAL A 6 30.88 -9.57 -5.28
CA VAL A 6 31.18 -11.01 -5.23
C VAL A 6 32.63 -11.17 -4.78
N ILE A 7 32.83 -11.96 -3.74
CA ILE A 7 34.14 -12.26 -3.18
C ILE A 7 34.37 -13.76 -3.27
N GLU A 8 35.31 -14.19 -4.10
CA GLU A 8 35.71 -15.59 -4.17
C GLU A 8 36.35 -16.01 -2.84
N LYS A 9 35.90 -17.13 -2.25
CA LYS A 9 36.34 -17.53 -0.91
C LYS A 9 37.80 -18.01 -0.88
N ASP A 10 38.31 -18.53 -2.01
CA ASP A 10 39.67 -19.08 -2.11
C ASP A 10 40.70 -18.04 -2.54
N SER A 11 40.42 -17.28 -3.61
CA SER A 11 41.34 -16.25 -4.14
C SER A 11 41.26 -14.92 -3.36
N LEU A 12 40.12 -14.67 -2.69
CA LEU A 12 39.72 -13.38 -2.13
C LEU A 12 39.62 -12.27 -3.17
N GLU A 13 39.52 -12.62 -4.46
CA GLU A 13 39.27 -11.70 -5.55
C GLU A 13 37.87 -11.11 -5.41
N LYS A 14 37.77 -9.80 -5.64
CA LYS A 14 36.56 -9.02 -5.42
C LYS A 14 36.12 -8.47 -6.77
N SER A 15 34.91 -8.78 -7.18
CA SER A 15 34.29 -8.18 -8.34
C SER A 15 33.04 -7.42 -7.92
N ILE A 16 32.78 -6.31 -8.61
CA ILE A 16 31.52 -5.57 -8.47
C ILE A 16 30.70 -5.94 -9.69
N VAL A 17 29.53 -6.51 -9.46
CA VAL A 17 28.62 -7.01 -10.48
C VAL A 17 27.34 -6.18 -10.41
N ASN A 18 27.03 -5.49 -11.49
CA ASN A 18 25.81 -4.70 -11.64
C ASN A 18 24.93 -5.39 -12.68
N SER A 19 24.37 -6.52 -12.28
CA SER A 19 23.59 -7.40 -13.14
C SER A 19 22.53 -8.12 -12.30
N ASN A 20 21.38 -8.39 -12.91
CA ASN A 20 20.33 -9.21 -12.31
C ASN A 20 20.61 -10.71 -12.48
N GLN A 21 21.67 -11.07 -13.21
CA GLN A 21 22.18 -12.42 -13.35
C GLN A 21 23.65 -12.46 -12.96
N ILE A 22 23.99 -13.27 -11.95
CA ILE A 22 25.33 -13.39 -11.37
C ILE A 22 25.77 -14.84 -11.48
N THR A 23 26.73 -15.13 -12.35
CA THR A 23 27.27 -16.49 -12.49
C THR A 23 28.48 -16.70 -11.60
N LEU A 24 28.40 -17.68 -10.69
CA LEU A 24 29.53 -18.05 -9.85
C LEU A 24 30.34 -19.17 -10.53
N THR A 25 31.64 -18.97 -10.65
CA THR A 25 32.60 -19.97 -11.15
C THR A 25 33.35 -20.69 -10.04
N GLU A 26 33.29 -20.16 -8.81
CA GLU A 26 33.87 -20.71 -7.57
C GLU A 26 32.96 -20.37 -6.37
N ALA A 27 33.18 -21.01 -5.22
CA ALA A 27 32.44 -20.72 -3.99
C ALA A 27 32.69 -19.28 -3.53
N SER A 28 31.64 -18.48 -3.42
CA SER A 28 31.76 -17.03 -3.26
C SER A 28 30.86 -16.48 -2.15
N ILE A 29 31.21 -15.32 -1.61
CA ILE A 29 30.31 -14.49 -0.80
C ILE A 29 29.73 -13.43 -1.73
N VAL A 30 28.41 -13.46 -1.91
CA VAL A 30 27.67 -12.45 -2.66
C VAL A 30 27.12 -11.44 -1.66
N HIS A 31 27.57 -10.20 -1.71
CA HIS A 31 27.16 -9.13 -0.82
C HIS A 31 26.31 -8.09 -1.54
N THR A 32 25.20 -7.68 -0.93
CA THR A 32 24.30 -6.67 -1.47
C THR A 32 23.96 -5.60 -0.42
N LYS A 33 23.74 -4.37 -0.90
CA LYS A 33 23.24 -3.24 -0.11
C LYS A 33 21.71 -3.16 -0.05
N MET A 34 21.04 -4.14 -0.65
CA MET A 34 19.58 -4.34 -0.58
C MET A 34 19.17 -4.70 0.85
N HIS A 35 17.99 -4.23 1.28
CA HIS A 35 17.42 -4.66 2.55
C HIS A 35 16.83 -6.06 2.41
N ARG A 36 16.94 -6.89 3.44
CA ARG A 36 16.35 -8.24 3.40
C ARG A 36 14.83 -8.20 3.16
N ASP A 37 14.16 -7.16 3.64
CA ASP A 37 12.70 -6.96 3.50
C ASP A 37 12.26 -6.62 2.07
N ASP A 38 13.19 -6.27 1.18
CA ASP A 38 12.90 -6.01 -0.23
C ASP A 38 12.72 -7.32 -1.04
N VAL A 39 13.20 -8.44 -0.50
CA VAL A 39 13.05 -9.77 -1.11
C VAL A 39 11.74 -10.40 -0.64
N GLU A 40 10.81 -10.56 -1.57
CA GLU A 40 9.52 -11.25 -1.38
C GLU A 40 9.74 -12.76 -1.18
N GLU A 41 10.53 -13.40 -2.05
CA GLU A 41 10.71 -14.85 -2.05
C GLU A 41 12.13 -15.29 -2.46
N PHE A 42 12.66 -16.34 -1.81
CA PHE A 42 13.90 -17.01 -2.20
C PHE A 42 13.56 -18.35 -2.85
N ILE A 43 13.81 -18.47 -4.15
CA ILE A 43 13.46 -19.65 -4.92
C ILE A 43 14.74 -20.40 -5.27
N ARG A 44 14.79 -21.69 -4.93
CA ARG A 44 15.87 -22.56 -5.38
C ARG A 44 15.48 -23.21 -6.70
N ASP A 45 16.16 -22.84 -7.77
CA ASP A 45 16.02 -23.46 -9.09
C ASP A 45 17.28 -24.26 -9.43
N GLY A 46 17.22 -25.57 -9.18
CA GLY A 46 18.37 -26.47 -9.34
C GLY A 46 19.58 -26.07 -8.48
N ASN A 47 20.65 -25.65 -9.16
CA ASN A 47 21.89 -25.17 -8.54
C ASN A 47 21.93 -23.64 -8.37
N ASN A 48 20.88 -22.93 -8.80
CA ASN A 48 20.80 -21.48 -8.81
C ASN A 48 19.90 -20.99 -7.66
N LEU A 49 20.15 -19.76 -7.21
CA LEU A 49 19.30 -19.04 -6.25
C LEU A 49 18.61 -17.88 -6.98
N LEU A 50 17.29 -17.83 -6.93
CA LEU A 50 16.49 -16.73 -7.44
C LEU A 50 15.98 -15.90 -6.26
N LEU A 51 16.16 -14.58 -6.35
CA LEU A 51 15.63 -13.60 -5.41
C LEU A 51 14.48 -12.89 -6.11
N LYS A 52 13.24 -13.18 -5.73
CA LYS A 52 12.06 -12.44 -6.21
C LYS A 52 11.87 -11.25 -5.29
N LEU A 53 11.98 -10.05 -5.84
CA LEU A 53 11.82 -8.80 -5.11
C LEU A 53 10.35 -8.38 -5.09
N LYS A 54 9.95 -7.58 -4.09
CA LYS A 54 8.57 -7.07 -3.96
C LYS A 54 8.14 -6.15 -5.12
N ASN A 55 9.10 -5.58 -5.84
CA ASN A 55 8.85 -4.79 -7.05
C ASN A 55 8.74 -5.65 -8.33
N GLY A 56 8.66 -6.99 -8.19
CA GLY A 56 8.53 -7.93 -9.30
C GLY A 56 9.86 -8.33 -9.98
N GLU A 57 10.97 -7.66 -9.70
CA GLU A 57 12.28 -7.97 -10.28
C GLU A 57 12.83 -9.29 -9.73
N VAL A 58 13.42 -10.14 -10.60
CA VAL A 58 14.02 -11.41 -10.20
C VAL A 58 15.53 -11.38 -10.42
N ILE A 59 16.30 -11.60 -9.36
CA ILE A 59 17.76 -11.68 -9.41
C ILE A 59 18.18 -13.15 -9.37
N VAL A 60 18.89 -13.60 -10.40
CA VAL A 60 19.39 -14.97 -10.55
C VAL A 60 20.86 -15.04 -10.16
N ILE A 61 21.20 -15.86 -9.17
CA ILE A 61 22.58 -16.20 -8.82
C ILE A 61 22.83 -17.64 -9.24
N GLU A 62 23.50 -17.81 -10.37
CA GLU A 62 23.78 -19.12 -10.94
C GLU A 62 24.90 -19.83 -10.19
N ASN A 63 24.78 -21.15 -10.08
CA ASN A 63 25.73 -22.01 -9.38
C ASN A 63 25.87 -21.72 -7.87
N PHE A 64 24.94 -20.96 -7.28
CA PHE A 64 24.96 -20.61 -5.85
C PHE A 64 25.06 -21.84 -4.93
N PHE A 65 24.36 -22.91 -5.27
CA PHE A 65 24.33 -24.14 -4.48
C PHE A 65 25.39 -25.19 -4.91
N ILE A 66 26.28 -24.87 -5.87
CA ILE A 66 27.39 -25.75 -6.24
C ILE A 66 28.45 -25.70 -5.13
N ALA A 67 28.84 -26.87 -4.65
CA ALA A 67 29.97 -27.01 -3.74
C ALA A 67 31.28 -27.09 -4.55
N TYR A 68 32.16 -26.11 -4.36
CA TYR A 68 33.52 -26.11 -4.89
C TYR A 68 34.45 -26.54 -3.75
N ASP A 69 35.11 -27.70 -3.89
CA ASP A 69 35.97 -28.29 -2.85
C ASP A 69 35.30 -28.36 -1.44
N ASP A 70 34.05 -28.85 -1.39
CA ASP A 70 33.19 -28.95 -0.19
C ASP A 70 32.78 -27.61 0.46
N VAL A 71 32.99 -26.47 -0.22
CA VAL A 71 32.56 -25.14 0.21
C VAL A 71 31.42 -24.63 -0.68
N VAL A 72 30.34 -24.13 -0.09
CA VAL A 72 29.19 -23.53 -0.81
C VAL A 72 29.24 -22.00 -0.74
N SER A 73 28.49 -21.33 -1.61
CA SER A 73 28.40 -19.86 -1.63
C SER A 73 27.46 -19.32 -0.54
N ASP A 74 27.69 -18.08 -0.10
CA ASP A 74 26.83 -17.36 0.87
C ASP A 74 26.28 -16.08 0.25
N LEU A 75 25.06 -15.68 0.64
CA LEU A 75 24.48 -14.38 0.31
C LEU A 75 24.37 -13.52 1.57
N VAL A 76 24.80 -12.26 1.51
CA VAL A 76 24.87 -11.34 2.66
C VAL A 76 24.13 -10.03 2.35
N PHE A 77 23.23 -9.63 3.24
CA PHE A 77 22.50 -8.36 3.23
C PHE A 77 23.09 -7.38 4.25
N GLU A 78 23.20 -6.10 3.87
CA GLU A 78 23.61 -5.00 4.75
C GLU A 78 22.38 -4.16 5.14
N GLU A 79 22.09 -4.08 6.44
CA GLU A 79 20.99 -3.25 6.98
C GLU A 79 21.49 -2.02 7.74
N GLU A 80 20.58 -1.08 8.03
CA GLU A 80 20.89 0.12 8.81
C GLU A 80 21.56 -0.21 10.16
N GLY A 81 22.68 0.43 10.44
CA GLY A 81 23.49 0.17 11.65
C GLY A 81 24.59 -0.90 11.49
N CYS A 82 24.96 -1.26 10.25
CA CYS A 82 26.03 -2.23 9.93
C CYS A 82 25.75 -3.66 10.41
N VAL A 83 24.47 -4.06 10.49
CA VAL A 83 24.06 -5.43 10.81
C VAL A 83 24.07 -6.26 9.52
N LEU A 84 24.73 -7.42 9.56
CA LEU A 84 24.82 -8.34 8.42
C LEU A 84 23.96 -9.57 8.66
N TYR A 85 23.07 -9.86 7.71
CA TYR A 85 22.31 -11.11 7.65
C TYR A 85 22.86 -11.98 6.53
N TRP A 86 23.11 -13.26 6.81
CA TRP A 86 23.56 -14.18 5.77
C TRP A 86 22.63 -15.38 5.56
N PHE A 87 22.62 -15.86 4.33
CA PHE A 87 21.92 -17.06 3.86
C PHE A 87 22.98 -18.06 3.37
N ASP A 88 23.13 -19.18 4.10
CA ASP A 88 24.17 -20.20 3.88
C ASP A 88 23.74 -21.35 2.95
N GLY A 89 22.61 -21.18 2.27
CA GLY A 89 22.08 -22.12 1.28
C GLY A 89 21.71 -23.52 1.81
N LEU A 90 21.82 -23.80 3.11
CA LEU A 90 21.57 -25.13 3.68
C LEU A 90 20.73 -25.15 4.98
N SER A 91 20.62 -24.07 5.77
CA SER A 91 20.01 -24.18 7.13
C SER A 91 19.41 -22.92 7.78
N ASP A 92 18.69 -22.08 7.03
CA ASP A 92 18.02 -20.83 7.49
C ASP A 92 18.95 -19.63 7.79
N PHE A 93 18.38 -18.43 7.82
CA PHE A 93 19.07 -17.16 8.09
C PHE A 93 19.66 -17.11 9.51
N LYS A 94 20.90 -16.63 9.63
CA LYS A 94 21.58 -16.45 10.93
C LYS A 94 21.96 -14.98 11.10
N GLY A 95 21.52 -14.38 12.22
CA GLY A 95 21.91 -13.02 12.61
C GLY A 95 23.27 -13.02 13.31
N ILE A 96 24.14 -12.07 12.96
CA ILE A 96 25.53 -12.03 13.42
C ILE A 96 25.82 -10.71 14.12
N PRO A 97 25.96 -10.71 15.45
CA PRO A 97 26.46 -9.53 16.13
C PRO A 97 27.99 -9.44 15.97
N GLY A 98 28.46 -8.36 15.33
CA GLY A 98 29.83 -7.84 15.48
C GLY A 98 30.92 -8.43 14.57
N LEU A 99 30.81 -8.28 13.25
CA LEU A 99 31.91 -8.57 12.31
C LEU A 99 32.28 -7.32 11.47
N GLU A 100 33.02 -6.38 12.07
CA GLU A 100 33.60 -5.20 11.39
C GLU A 100 34.84 -5.52 10.53
N VAL A 101 35.05 -6.76 10.09
CA VAL A 101 36.26 -7.14 9.34
C VAL A 101 35.86 -8.01 8.17
N LEU A 102 35.57 -7.40 7.03
CA LEU A 102 35.91 -7.95 5.70
C LEU A 102 35.81 -6.95 4.54
N LEU A 103 35.34 -5.71 4.76
CA LEU A 103 35.28 -4.68 3.70
C LEU A 103 35.82 -3.33 4.20
N PRO A 104 37.09 -2.96 3.90
CA PRO A 104 37.57 -1.60 4.16
C PRO A 104 37.22 -0.66 3.00
N GLU A 105 36.46 0.41 3.28
CA GLU A 105 36.44 1.61 2.43
C GLU A 105 37.60 2.57 2.78
N ALA A 106 38.24 3.06 1.72
CA ALA A 106 39.06 4.27 1.58
C ALA A 106 40.36 4.45 2.42
N GLY A 107 41.52 4.47 1.73
CA GLY A 107 42.72 5.13 2.27
C GLY A 107 44.05 4.78 1.60
N SER A 108 44.56 5.69 0.77
CA SER A 108 45.90 5.69 0.16
C SER A 108 47.06 5.29 1.11
N LYS A 109 47.83 4.23 0.76
CA LYS A 109 49.31 4.19 0.65
C LYS A 109 49.89 2.77 0.40
N LEU A 110 50.21 2.48 -0.86
CA LEU A 110 51.47 1.96 -1.42
C LEU A 110 52.31 0.85 -0.70
N VAL A 111 52.54 -0.23 -1.47
CA VAL A 111 53.72 -1.15 -1.56
C VAL A 111 53.77 -2.27 -0.50
N SER A 112 53.91 -3.57 -0.78
CA SER A 112 54.49 -4.38 -1.87
C SER A 112 53.83 -5.77 -1.88
N LEU A 113 53.57 -6.41 -3.02
CA LEU A 113 54.55 -7.28 -3.69
C LEU A 113 54.14 -7.48 -5.18
N LEU A 114 55.00 -6.98 -6.07
CA LEU A 114 55.18 -7.39 -7.47
C LEU A 114 55.92 -8.75 -7.51
N PRO A 115 55.82 -9.61 -8.56
CA PRO A 115 56.21 -9.27 -9.95
C PRO A 115 55.36 -9.93 -11.08
N TRP A 116 54.86 -9.20 -12.08
CA TRP A 116 55.42 -8.81 -13.41
C TRP A 116 54.94 -9.64 -14.63
N LEU A 117 54.34 -8.92 -15.59
CA LEU A 117 54.07 -9.27 -16.98
C LEU A 117 55.34 -9.56 -17.78
N ALA A 118 55.25 -10.45 -18.78
CA ALA A 118 56.13 -10.40 -19.95
C ALA A 118 55.41 -10.91 -21.20
N GLY A 119 54.68 -10.01 -21.87
CA GLY A 119 54.60 -10.03 -23.32
C GLY A 119 55.87 -9.41 -23.89
N VAL A 120 56.53 -10.08 -24.83
CA VAL A 120 57.64 -9.53 -25.62
C VAL A 120 57.20 -9.52 -27.08
N GLY A 121 57.01 -8.32 -27.63
CA GLY A 121 56.89 -8.11 -29.07
C GLY A 121 58.25 -7.82 -29.70
N VAL A 122 58.49 -8.32 -30.92
CA VAL A 122 59.46 -7.76 -31.88
C VAL A 122 59.03 -8.15 -33.31
N VAL A 123 58.86 -7.16 -34.20
CA VAL A 123 59.01 -7.35 -35.67
C VAL A 123 60.04 -6.34 -36.17
N GLY A 124 61.07 -6.83 -36.87
CA GLY A 124 62.08 -5.97 -37.48
C GLY A 124 63.26 -6.71 -38.14
N GLY A 125 63.06 -7.20 -39.37
CA GLY A 125 63.98 -7.15 -40.54
C GLY A 125 65.32 -7.92 -40.56
N VAL A 126 65.54 -8.71 -41.62
CA VAL A 126 66.88 -8.93 -42.23
C VAL A 126 66.76 -9.08 -43.78
N ILE A 127 67.87 -8.84 -44.49
CA ILE A 127 68.06 -8.32 -45.85
C ILE A 127 68.63 -9.39 -46.82
N ALA A 128 68.47 -9.15 -48.14
CA ALA A 128 69.42 -9.39 -49.27
C ALA A 128 69.40 -10.76 -49.99
N ALA A 129 69.08 -10.80 -51.30
CA ALA A 129 69.99 -10.69 -52.48
C ALA A 129 70.67 -12.04 -52.83
N ALA A 130 71.02 -12.48 -54.04
CA ALA A 130 70.84 -12.06 -55.43
C ALA A 130 71.29 -13.25 -56.33
N ASN A 131 70.86 -13.25 -57.60
CA ASN A 131 71.57 -13.59 -58.83
C ASN A 131 72.28 -14.95 -59.12
N ASN A 132 71.92 -15.44 -60.31
CA ASN A 132 72.73 -15.89 -61.46
C ASN A 132 73.19 -17.35 -61.62
N ASP A 133 72.82 -17.87 -62.80
CA ASP A 133 73.59 -18.59 -63.86
C ASP A 133 74.46 -19.79 -63.43
N ASP A 134 74.54 -20.91 -64.16
CA ASP A 134 74.29 -21.19 -65.57
C ASP A 134 74.20 -22.72 -65.77
N SER A 135 73.59 -23.11 -66.89
CA SER A 135 73.69 -24.35 -67.71
C SER A 135 74.42 -25.62 -67.17
N SER A 136 74.07 -26.87 -67.49
CA SER A 136 73.07 -27.49 -68.36
C SER A 136 73.18 -29.03 -68.23
N SER A 137 72.07 -29.70 -67.94
CA SER A 137 71.54 -30.87 -68.66
C SER A 137 70.05 -30.97 -68.29
N THR A 138 69.14 -31.07 -69.27
CA THR A 138 67.68 -31.01 -69.04
C THR A 138 67.22 -32.17 -68.12
N PRO A 139 66.65 -31.89 -66.93
CA PRO A 139 66.06 -32.91 -66.05
C PRO A 139 64.70 -33.41 -66.57
N ASN A 140 64.29 -34.63 -66.21
CA ASN A 140 62.93 -35.13 -66.51
C ASN A 140 61.86 -34.23 -65.86
N GLY A 141 60.67 -34.12 -66.46
CA GLY A 141 59.58 -33.29 -65.93
C GLY A 141 58.93 -33.84 -64.65
N THR A 142 58.36 -32.97 -63.84
CA THR A 142 57.53 -33.31 -62.66
C THR A 142 56.14 -32.67 -62.78
N ASN A 143 55.15 -33.26 -62.09
CA ASN A 143 53.77 -32.76 -62.01
C ASN A 143 53.22 -33.03 -60.60
N THR A 144 52.45 -32.10 -60.05
CA THR A 144 51.67 -32.23 -58.81
C THR A 144 50.27 -31.67 -59.05
N ILE A 145 49.27 -32.24 -58.37
CA ILE A 145 47.87 -31.78 -58.40
C ILE A 145 47.35 -31.74 -56.96
N GLN A 146 46.41 -30.82 -56.69
CA GLN A 146 45.68 -30.69 -55.45
C GLN A 146 44.22 -30.31 -55.73
N VAL A 147 43.28 -30.91 -55.03
CA VAL A 147 41.85 -30.54 -55.05
C VAL A 147 41.39 -30.05 -53.68
N LYS A 148 40.49 -29.06 -53.67
CA LYS A 148 39.88 -28.46 -52.47
C LYS A 148 38.40 -28.84 -52.36
N SER A 149 37.85 -28.77 -51.16
CA SER A 149 36.45 -29.09 -50.84
C SER A 149 35.42 -28.19 -51.55
N ASP A 150 35.82 -26.97 -51.92
CA ASP A 150 35.04 -26.06 -52.77
C ASP A 150 35.02 -26.46 -54.27
N GLY A 151 35.69 -27.56 -54.64
CA GLY A 151 35.77 -28.06 -56.01
C GLY A 151 36.85 -27.39 -56.88
N PHE A 152 37.72 -26.55 -56.33
CA PHE A 152 38.86 -26.00 -57.08
C PHE A 152 40.04 -26.97 -57.16
N ILE A 153 40.60 -27.13 -58.37
CA ILE A 153 41.77 -27.97 -58.64
C ILE A 153 42.94 -27.07 -59.04
N THR A 154 44.09 -27.28 -58.41
CA THR A 154 45.34 -26.59 -58.73
C THR A 154 46.46 -27.58 -58.94
N GLY A 155 47.41 -27.28 -59.82
CA GLY A 155 48.56 -28.13 -60.04
C GLY A 155 49.78 -27.35 -60.49
N LYS A 156 50.94 -28.01 -60.40
CA LYS A 156 52.23 -27.40 -60.69
C LYS A 156 53.14 -28.39 -61.40
N THR A 157 53.84 -27.92 -62.41
CA THR A 157 54.77 -28.69 -63.23
C THR A 157 56.14 -28.04 -63.24
N GLU A 158 57.19 -28.85 -63.38
CA GLU A 158 58.56 -28.37 -63.59
C GLU A 158 59.17 -29.07 -64.81
N ASN A 159 59.99 -28.35 -65.58
CA ASN A 159 60.60 -28.82 -66.83
C ASN A 159 59.60 -29.29 -67.91
N ILE A 160 58.40 -28.71 -67.91
CA ILE A 160 57.35 -28.87 -68.95
C ILE A 160 57.16 -27.52 -69.65
N ALA A 161 56.97 -27.52 -70.97
CA ALA A 161 56.83 -26.29 -71.74
C ALA A 161 55.50 -25.57 -71.44
N ASP A 162 55.54 -24.24 -71.43
CA ASP A 162 54.36 -23.38 -71.41
C ASP A 162 53.42 -23.73 -72.59
N GLY A 163 52.13 -23.82 -72.31
CA GLY A 163 51.10 -24.24 -73.25
C GLY A 163 50.99 -25.76 -73.46
N SER A 164 51.78 -26.59 -72.76
CA SER A 164 51.60 -28.04 -72.76
C SER A 164 50.20 -28.41 -72.21
N LYS A 165 49.52 -29.31 -72.91
CA LYS A 165 48.20 -29.81 -72.49
C LYS A 165 48.32 -30.71 -71.27
N VAL A 166 47.52 -30.42 -70.25
CA VAL A 166 47.31 -31.24 -69.05
C VAL A 166 45.90 -31.82 -69.14
N ASN A 167 45.81 -33.15 -69.16
CA ASN A 167 44.54 -33.84 -69.07
C ASN A 167 44.30 -34.22 -67.61
N ILE A 168 43.22 -33.72 -67.02
CA ILE A 168 42.81 -33.99 -65.65
C ILE A 168 41.58 -34.88 -65.68
N THR A 169 41.67 -36.05 -65.07
CA THR A 169 40.54 -36.96 -64.89
C THR A 169 40.02 -36.82 -63.47
N VAL A 170 38.77 -36.37 -63.34
CA VAL A 170 38.07 -36.27 -62.06
C VAL A 170 37.14 -37.47 -61.95
N THR A 171 37.20 -38.20 -60.84
CA THR A 171 36.36 -39.37 -60.56
C THR A 171 35.70 -39.21 -59.21
N GLY A 172 34.38 -39.35 -59.16
CA GLY A 172 33.55 -39.14 -57.98
C GLY A 172 32.13 -39.64 -58.24
N LYS A 173 31.17 -39.30 -57.39
CA LYS A 173 29.76 -39.66 -57.63
C LYS A 173 28.98 -38.49 -58.24
N ASP A 174 27.94 -38.79 -58.99
CA ASP A 174 26.91 -37.81 -59.36
C ASP A 174 25.85 -37.67 -58.26
N LYS A 175 24.93 -36.71 -58.42
CA LYS A 175 23.81 -36.45 -57.50
C LYS A 175 22.89 -37.65 -57.27
N ASP A 176 22.91 -38.62 -58.17
CA ASP A 176 22.10 -39.85 -58.08
C ASP A 176 22.91 -41.00 -57.45
N GLY A 177 24.13 -40.72 -56.97
CA GLY A 177 25.04 -41.63 -56.28
C GLY A 177 25.87 -42.53 -57.19
N ASN A 178 25.81 -42.37 -58.51
CA ASN A 178 26.55 -43.20 -59.45
C ASN A 178 27.98 -42.71 -59.61
N LEU A 179 28.95 -43.63 -59.64
CA LEU A 179 30.33 -43.28 -59.90
C LEU A 179 30.48 -42.78 -61.35
N ILE A 180 30.88 -41.53 -61.52
CA ILE A 180 31.13 -40.89 -62.81
C ILE A 180 32.59 -40.45 -62.89
N SER A 181 33.13 -40.38 -64.10
CA SER A 181 34.48 -39.88 -64.37
C SER A 181 34.45 -38.93 -65.55
N LYS A 182 35.11 -37.78 -65.43
CA LYS A 182 35.11 -36.69 -66.42
C LYS A 182 36.53 -36.22 -66.66
N GLU A 183 36.87 -36.02 -67.93
CA GLU A 183 38.15 -35.46 -68.33
C GLU A 183 38.02 -33.96 -68.57
N ILE A 184 38.99 -33.21 -68.08
CA ILE A 184 39.14 -31.76 -68.21
C ILE A 184 40.49 -31.54 -68.88
N GLU A 185 40.53 -30.77 -69.97
CA GLU A 185 41.79 -30.37 -70.59
C GLU A 185 42.11 -28.92 -70.18
N THR A 186 43.28 -28.71 -69.60
CA THR A 186 43.84 -27.38 -69.31
C THR A 186 45.27 -27.29 -69.87
N THR A 187 45.93 -26.14 -69.72
CA THR A 187 47.30 -25.94 -70.20
C THR A 187 48.21 -25.45 -69.09
N VAL A 188 49.46 -25.87 -69.11
CA VAL A 188 50.51 -25.37 -68.23
C VAL A 188 50.78 -23.90 -68.55
N ASN A 189 50.68 -23.02 -67.55
CA ASN A 189 51.02 -21.61 -67.66
C ASN A 189 52.54 -21.39 -67.67
N SER A 190 52.98 -20.17 -68.04
CA SER A 190 54.40 -19.82 -68.10
C SER A 190 55.19 -19.97 -66.79
N ASP A 191 54.51 -19.99 -65.64
CA ASP A 191 55.10 -20.20 -64.31
C ASP A 191 55.08 -21.68 -63.86
N GLY A 192 54.61 -22.58 -64.73
CA GLY A 192 54.48 -24.02 -64.48
C GLY A 192 53.16 -24.42 -63.81
N SER A 193 52.30 -23.47 -63.41
CA SER A 193 51.01 -23.77 -62.77
C SER A 193 49.92 -24.16 -63.77
N TYR A 194 48.87 -24.82 -63.28
CA TYR A 194 47.60 -24.94 -63.99
C TYR A 194 46.45 -25.03 -62.98
N THR A 195 45.26 -24.66 -63.43
CA THR A 195 44.04 -24.71 -62.62
C THR A 195 42.89 -25.31 -63.41
N ALA A 196 41.94 -25.91 -62.70
CA ALA A 196 40.69 -26.44 -63.22
C ALA A 196 39.63 -26.41 -62.12
N GLU A 197 38.37 -26.59 -62.50
CA GLU A 197 37.25 -26.71 -61.56
C GLU A 197 36.58 -28.07 -61.74
N VAL A 198 36.15 -28.67 -60.64
CA VAL A 198 35.39 -29.91 -60.63
C VAL A 198 34.04 -29.67 -61.33
N PRO A 199 33.69 -30.43 -62.38
CA PRO A 199 32.45 -30.25 -63.12
C PRO A 199 31.21 -30.28 -62.22
N LYS A 200 30.17 -29.53 -62.60
CA LYS A 200 28.92 -29.45 -61.83
C LYS A 200 28.16 -30.79 -61.71
N ASP A 201 28.53 -31.78 -62.51
CA ASP A 201 27.90 -33.10 -62.49
C ASP A 201 28.25 -33.94 -61.24
N PHE A 202 29.35 -33.63 -60.55
CA PHE A 202 29.76 -34.33 -59.33
C PHE A 202 28.94 -33.83 -58.13
N ALA A 203 28.53 -34.74 -57.26
CA ALA A 203 27.85 -34.43 -56.00
C ALA A 203 28.81 -34.58 -54.82
N ASP A 204 28.30 -34.22 -53.65
CA ASP A 204 29.08 -34.05 -52.44
C ASP A 204 29.70 -35.36 -51.95
N GLY A 205 30.87 -35.23 -51.32
CA GLY A 205 31.65 -36.35 -50.79
C GLY A 205 32.92 -36.70 -51.59
N ASP A 206 33.24 -38.00 -51.65
CA ASP A 206 34.52 -38.51 -52.17
C ASP A 206 34.83 -38.05 -53.59
N LEU A 207 36.05 -37.53 -53.78
CA LEU A 207 36.49 -37.06 -55.08
C LEU A 207 37.98 -37.36 -55.30
N LYS A 208 38.30 -38.07 -56.39
CA LYS A 208 39.67 -38.32 -56.82
C LYS A 208 39.99 -37.51 -58.07
N VAL A 209 41.12 -36.81 -58.09
CA VAL A 209 41.63 -36.11 -59.26
C VAL A 209 42.98 -36.67 -59.68
N GLU A 210 43.13 -36.92 -60.98
CA GLU A 210 44.38 -37.40 -61.57
C GLU A 210 44.75 -36.49 -62.73
N SER A 211 46.02 -36.15 -62.90
CA SER A 211 46.50 -35.33 -64.02
C SER A 211 47.60 -36.03 -64.79
N GLU A 212 47.60 -35.85 -66.11
CA GLU A 212 48.61 -36.37 -67.03
C GLU A 212 49.10 -35.26 -67.96
N VAL A 213 50.42 -35.14 -68.09
CA VAL A 213 51.07 -34.15 -68.97
C VAL A 213 52.34 -34.73 -69.56
N VAL A 214 52.71 -34.33 -70.79
CA VAL A 214 53.89 -34.84 -71.49
C VAL A 214 55.07 -33.88 -71.29
N ASP A 215 56.21 -34.41 -70.84
CA ASP A 215 57.44 -33.63 -70.68
C ASP A 215 58.15 -33.35 -72.01
N GLN A 216 59.18 -32.50 -71.98
CA GLN A 216 59.94 -32.09 -73.17
C GLN A 216 60.73 -33.25 -73.83
N ASN A 217 60.84 -34.41 -73.17
CA ASN A 217 61.45 -35.62 -73.67
C ASN A 217 60.43 -36.61 -74.26
N GLY A 218 59.14 -36.25 -74.27
CA GLY A 218 58.04 -37.04 -74.82
C GLY A 218 57.50 -38.11 -73.85
N LYS A 219 57.81 -38.02 -72.54
CA LYS A 219 57.34 -38.96 -71.51
C LYS A 219 56.14 -38.37 -70.77
N VAL A 220 55.12 -39.20 -70.51
CA VAL A 220 53.96 -38.83 -69.68
C VAL A 220 54.34 -38.81 -68.20
N VAL A 221 54.01 -37.72 -67.51
CA VAL A 221 54.19 -37.49 -66.08
C VAL A 221 52.80 -37.33 -65.44
N LYS A 222 52.53 -38.09 -64.38
CA LYS A 222 51.22 -38.14 -63.73
C LYS A 222 51.28 -37.66 -62.28
N ALA A 223 50.17 -37.09 -61.79
CA ALA A 223 49.96 -36.79 -60.38
C ALA A 223 48.51 -37.11 -59.98
N GLU A 224 48.27 -37.45 -58.72
CA GLU A 224 46.93 -37.71 -58.19
C GLU A 224 46.75 -37.02 -56.83
N ASP A 225 45.51 -36.65 -56.53
CA ASP A 225 45.06 -36.17 -55.22
C ASP A 225 43.61 -36.64 -54.97
N GLN A 226 43.18 -36.66 -53.72
CA GLN A 226 41.83 -37.12 -53.34
C GLN A 226 41.27 -36.38 -52.13
N LEU A 227 39.97 -36.08 -52.17
CA LEU A 227 39.11 -35.79 -51.03
C LEU A 227 38.42 -37.07 -50.59
N ASN A 228 38.39 -37.31 -49.28
CA ASN A 228 37.71 -38.46 -48.68
C ASN A 228 36.43 -37.98 -47.97
N ALA A 229 35.47 -38.89 -47.77
CA ALA A 229 34.16 -38.62 -47.20
C ALA A 229 34.27 -38.17 -45.73
N GLY A 230 34.36 -36.86 -45.50
CA GLY A 230 33.59 -36.21 -44.43
C GLY A 230 32.13 -36.19 -44.87
N LYS A 231 31.19 -36.40 -43.93
CA LYS A 231 29.77 -36.36 -44.29
C LYS A 231 29.36 -34.89 -44.48
N PRO A 232 28.88 -34.49 -45.66
CA PRO A 232 28.21 -33.20 -45.79
C PRO A 232 26.79 -33.35 -45.19
N ASP A 233 26.32 -32.32 -44.48
CA ASP A 233 24.90 -31.99 -44.30
C ASP A 233 24.12 -32.50 -43.05
N ASP A 234 24.76 -33.00 -41.97
CA ASP A 234 24.06 -33.20 -40.69
C ASP A 234 24.50 -32.17 -39.63
N PRO A 235 23.64 -31.21 -39.24
CA PRO A 235 23.93 -30.24 -38.18
C PRO A 235 24.15 -30.91 -36.80
N ASN A 236 23.72 -32.17 -36.60
CA ASN A 236 23.89 -32.91 -35.34
C ASN A 236 25.20 -33.69 -35.20
N THR A 237 26.13 -33.61 -36.17
CA THR A 237 27.45 -34.26 -36.04
C THR A 237 28.58 -33.22 -36.06
N PRO A 238 29.21 -32.92 -34.91
CA PRO A 238 30.44 -32.12 -34.88
C PRO A 238 31.56 -32.95 -35.51
N GLU A 239 32.14 -32.49 -36.63
CA GLU A 239 33.30 -33.16 -37.24
C GLU A 239 34.63 -32.71 -36.60
N ASP A 240 35.61 -33.61 -36.63
CA ASP A 240 37.01 -33.37 -36.30
C ASP A 240 37.68 -32.63 -37.46
N GLU A 241 37.94 -31.33 -37.29
CA GLU A 241 38.54 -30.42 -38.30
C GLU A 241 39.94 -30.85 -38.82
N SER A 242 40.51 -31.94 -38.31
CA SER A 242 41.81 -32.45 -38.74
C SER A 242 41.77 -33.35 -40.00
N VAL A 243 40.60 -33.65 -40.55
CA VAL A 243 40.43 -34.44 -41.79
C VAL A 243 40.02 -33.52 -42.95
N PRO A 244 40.71 -33.52 -44.11
CA PRO A 244 40.23 -32.81 -45.30
C PRO A 244 38.88 -33.40 -45.74
N GLY A 245 37.81 -32.62 -45.59
CA GLY A 245 36.44 -33.01 -45.93
C GLY A 245 36.21 -33.26 -47.42
N GLY A 246 35.06 -33.87 -47.75
CA GLY A 246 34.64 -34.14 -49.13
C GLY A 246 34.33 -32.87 -49.92
N LEU A 247 33.92 -33.02 -51.18
CA LEU A 247 33.31 -31.93 -51.96
C LEU A 247 32.00 -31.51 -51.28
N ASP A 248 31.77 -30.20 -51.08
CA ASP A 248 30.57 -29.63 -50.45
C ASP A 248 29.92 -28.62 -51.42
N ARG A 249 28.60 -28.74 -51.65
CA ARG A 249 27.83 -27.87 -52.55
C ARG A 249 26.49 -27.44 -51.98
N VAL A 250 26.27 -27.61 -50.68
CA VAL A 250 25.05 -27.07 -50.07
C VAL A 250 25.17 -25.56 -49.98
N ASP A 251 24.15 -24.87 -50.48
CA ASP A 251 24.07 -23.41 -50.36
C ASP A 251 23.61 -23.08 -48.93
N GLY A 252 24.41 -22.29 -48.20
CA GLY A 252 24.02 -21.80 -46.89
C GLY A 252 22.86 -20.80 -46.94
N SER A 253 22.10 -20.71 -45.84
CA SER A 253 21.08 -19.66 -45.66
C SER A 253 20.90 -19.26 -44.20
N ILE A 254 20.33 -18.09 -43.98
CA ILE A 254 19.96 -17.55 -42.66
C ILE A 254 18.58 -16.90 -42.74
N THR A 255 17.83 -16.91 -41.64
CA THR A 255 16.58 -16.15 -41.44
C THR A 255 16.70 -15.31 -40.18
N VAL A 256 15.95 -14.22 -40.09
CA VAL A 256 15.83 -13.36 -38.90
C VAL A 256 14.39 -12.87 -38.80
N ASP A 257 13.90 -12.71 -37.58
CA ASP A 257 12.57 -12.25 -37.21
C ASP A 257 12.72 -11.42 -35.91
N VAL A 258 12.06 -10.27 -35.83
CA VAL A 258 12.03 -9.43 -34.61
C VAL A 258 10.60 -9.10 -34.22
N ASP A 259 10.26 -9.25 -32.94
CA ASP A 259 8.93 -8.89 -32.41
C ASP A 259 8.89 -7.45 -31.85
N ASP A 260 7.69 -6.98 -31.53
CA ASP A 260 7.43 -5.63 -31.00
C ASP A 260 8.05 -5.39 -29.60
N GLN A 261 8.36 -6.44 -28.84
CA GLN A 261 9.07 -6.34 -27.57
C GLN A 261 10.60 -6.25 -27.75
N GLY A 262 11.10 -6.54 -28.96
CA GLY A 262 12.51 -6.50 -29.31
C GLY A 262 13.24 -7.82 -29.14
N HIS A 263 12.55 -8.95 -29.05
CA HIS A 263 13.17 -10.27 -29.14
C HIS A 263 13.50 -10.58 -30.60
N ILE A 264 14.71 -11.06 -30.85
CA ILE A 264 15.21 -11.43 -32.17
C ILE A 264 15.39 -12.94 -32.21
N THR A 265 14.79 -13.59 -33.22
CA THR A 265 14.96 -15.02 -33.47
C THR A 265 15.39 -15.30 -34.90
N GLY A 266 16.03 -16.43 -35.14
CA GLY A 266 16.42 -16.83 -36.49
C GLY A 266 16.94 -18.25 -36.58
N GLY A 267 17.12 -18.72 -37.82
CA GLY A 267 17.62 -20.05 -38.14
C GLY A 267 18.66 -20.01 -39.24
N THR A 268 19.49 -21.04 -39.31
CA THR A 268 20.54 -21.20 -40.31
C THR A 268 20.49 -22.57 -40.97
N THR A 269 20.92 -22.65 -42.23
CA THR A 269 21.22 -23.90 -42.93
C THR A 269 22.66 -23.86 -43.40
N ASP A 270 23.38 -24.96 -43.22
CA ASP A 270 24.79 -25.12 -43.58
C ASP A 270 25.75 -24.09 -42.93
N VAL A 271 25.49 -23.75 -41.66
CA VAL A 271 26.38 -22.98 -40.80
C VAL A 271 26.87 -23.88 -39.66
N ALA A 272 28.12 -23.72 -39.24
CA ALA A 272 28.67 -24.55 -38.15
C ALA A 272 28.09 -24.12 -36.79
N PRO A 273 27.65 -25.06 -35.92
CA PRO A 273 27.30 -24.74 -34.54
C PRO A 273 28.44 -24.02 -33.82
N GLY A 274 28.13 -22.98 -33.06
CA GLY A 274 29.14 -22.11 -32.43
C GLY A 274 29.62 -20.95 -33.31
N SER A 275 29.18 -20.87 -34.57
CA SER A 275 29.46 -19.70 -35.42
C SER A 275 28.76 -18.46 -34.88
N GLU A 276 29.42 -17.30 -34.99
CA GLU A 276 28.83 -16.01 -34.61
C GLU A 276 27.91 -15.50 -35.73
N VAL A 277 26.68 -15.12 -35.38
CA VAL A 277 25.78 -14.31 -36.19
C VAL A 277 25.92 -12.85 -35.72
N THR A 278 26.28 -11.97 -36.64
CA THR A 278 26.32 -10.53 -36.38
C THR A 278 24.96 -9.92 -36.71
N LEU A 279 24.29 -9.36 -35.70
CA LEU A 279 23.02 -8.67 -35.82
C LEU A 279 23.29 -7.17 -35.82
N THR A 280 23.07 -6.50 -36.95
CA THR A 280 23.12 -5.03 -37.04
C THR A 280 21.71 -4.49 -36.91
N ILE A 281 21.47 -3.76 -35.84
CA ILE A 281 20.16 -3.22 -35.48
C ILE A 281 20.19 -1.72 -35.74
N THR A 282 19.25 -1.22 -36.54
CA THR A 282 19.14 0.19 -36.91
C THR A 282 17.77 0.73 -36.51
N GLY A 283 17.75 1.86 -35.82
CA GLY A 283 16.55 2.54 -35.33
C GLY A 283 16.87 3.97 -34.90
N GLN A 284 16.21 4.48 -33.87
CA GLN A 284 16.46 5.80 -33.29
C GLN A 284 16.73 5.71 -31.79
N ASP A 285 17.38 6.72 -31.22
CA ASP A 285 17.49 6.92 -29.76
C ASP A 285 16.28 7.68 -29.21
N GLN A 286 16.17 7.78 -27.88
CA GLN A 286 15.07 8.49 -27.18
C GLN A 286 14.96 9.98 -27.54
N SER A 287 15.97 10.57 -28.19
CA SER A 287 15.96 11.96 -28.67
C SER A 287 15.62 12.07 -30.16
N GLY A 288 15.26 10.95 -30.82
CA GLY A 288 14.94 10.88 -32.24
C GLY A 288 16.16 10.91 -33.17
N ASN A 289 17.38 10.71 -32.65
CA ASN A 289 18.56 10.61 -33.51
C ASN A 289 18.74 9.17 -34.03
N PRO A 290 19.22 8.97 -35.26
CA PRO A 290 19.54 7.63 -35.76
C PRO A 290 20.55 6.90 -34.86
N LEU A 291 20.22 5.65 -34.51
CA LEU A 291 21.04 4.77 -33.69
C LEU A 291 21.27 3.45 -34.42
N GLU A 292 22.52 3.00 -34.43
CA GLU A 292 22.92 1.70 -34.98
C GLU A 292 23.77 0.97 -33.94
N GLN A 293 23.43 -0.27 -33.62
CA GLN A 293 24.19 -1.11 -32.69
C GLN A 293 24.36 -2.52 -33.26
N GLN A 294 25.45 -3.18 -32.86
CA GLN A 294 25.71 -4.57 -33.23
C GLN A 294 25.64 -5.48 -32.02
N VAL A 295 24.87 -6.55 -32.15
CA VAL A 295 24.76 -7.65 -31.19
C VAL A 295 25.30 -8.92 -31.84
N LYS A 296 25.86 -9.82 -31.04
CA LYS A 296 26.33 -11.12 -31.52
C LYS A 296 25.48 -12.22 -30.91
N ALA A 297 25.00 -13.12 -31.76
CA ALA A 297 24.33 -14.36 -31.35
C ALA A 297 25.18 -15.56 -31.77
N THR A 298 25.00 -16.70 -31.10
CA THR A 298 25.72 -17.95 -31.43
C THR A 298 24.75 -18.94 -32.05
N VAL A 299 25.14 -19.58 -33.16
CA VAL A 299 24.32 -20.63 -33.79
C VAL A 299 24.31 -21.89 -32.91
N ASN A 300 23.12 -22.29 -32.49
CA ASN A 300 22.88 -23.51 -31.72
C ASN A 300 23.08 -24.77 -32.59
N PRO A 301 23.25 -25.97 -31.98
CA PRO A 301 23.37 -27.23 -32.72
C PRO A 301 22.21 -27.55 -33.66
N ASP A 302 21.01 -27.03 -33.38
CA ASP A 302 19.83 -27.19 -34.24
C ASP A 302 19.71 -26.12 -35.34
N GLY A 303 20.70 -25.22 -35.44
CA GLY A 303 20.75 -24.12 -36.41
C GLY A 303 20.02 -22.85 -35.97
N SER A 304 19.35 -22.84 -34.82
CA SER A 304 18.66 -21.66 -34.28
C SER A 304 19.62 -20.65 -33.65
N TYR A 305 19.18 -19.39 -33.50
CA TYR A 305 19.85 -18.40 -32.67
C TYR A 305 18.81 -17.38 -32.15
N THR A 306 19.12 -16.76 -31.01
CA THR A 306 18.29 -15.70 -30.40
C THR A 306 19.15 -14.54 -29.92
N ALA A 307 18.55 -13.35 -29.82
CA ALA A 307 19.16 -12.15 -29.24
C ALA A 307 18.08 -11.15 -28.81
N GLU A 308 18.50 -10.08 -28.13
CA GLU A 308 17.63 -8.97 -27.74
C GLU A 308 18.07 -7.67 -28.40
N VAL A 309 17.12 -6.79 -28.71
CA VAL A 309 17.42 -5.41 -29.10
C VAL A 309 17.97 -4.64 -27.88
N PRO A 310 19.18 -4.07 -27.95
CA PRO A 310 19.81 -3.40 -26.81
C PRO A 310 19.00 -2.28 -26.18
N ALA A 311 19.32 -1.94 -24.93
CA ALA A 311 18.82 -0.72 -24.31
C ALA A 311 19.34 0.53 -25.07
N GLY A 312 18.47 1.53 -25.24
CA GLY A 312 18.81 2.82 -25.85
C GLY A 312 18.19 3.07 -27.24
N PHE A 313 17.61 2.06 -27.88
CA PHE A 313 16.66 2.29 -28.97
C PHE A 313 15.35 2.84 -28.40
N ALA A 314 14.77 3.83 -29.07
CA ALA A 314 13.44 4.36 -28.79
C ALA A 314 12.36 3.51 -29.47
N ASP A 315 11.14 3.69 -28.99
CA ASP A 315 9.96 3.04 -29.55
C ASP A 315 9.73 3.46 -31.01
N GLY A 316 9.22 2.52 -31.82
CA GLY A 316 8.94 2.71 -33.24
C GLY A 316 9.78 1.88 -34.20
N GLU A 317 10.16 2.47 -35.35
CA GLU A 317 10.74 1.73 -36.48
C GLU A 317 12.12 1.13 -36.16
N LEU A 318 12.27 -0.17 -36.47
CA LEU A 318 13.46 -0.94 -36.20
C LEU A 318 13.74 -1.89 -37.37
N THR A 319 14.99 -1.95 -37.83
CA THR A 319 15.46 -2.94 -38.81
C THR A 319 16.57 -3.79 -38.18
N VAL A 320 16.43 -5.11 -38.28
CA VAL A 320 17.43 -6.08 -37.82
C VAL A 320 17.99 -6.83 -39.02
N LYS A 321 19.31 -6.69 -39.24
CA LYS A 321 20.03 -7.41 -40.29
C LYS A 321 20.96 -8.43 -39.68
N ALA A 322 20.76 -9.71 -40.03
CA ALA A 322 21.60 -10.82 -39.60
C ALA A 322 22.62 -11.20 -40.68
N GLU A 323 23.88 -11.38 -40.30
CA GLU A 323 24.96 -11.79 -41.20
C GLU A 323 25.85 -12.87 -40.56
N THR A 324 26.18 -13.92 -41.32
CA THR A 324 27.17 -14.94 -40.92
C THR A 324 27.82 -15.56 -42.17
N VAL A 325 28.65 -16.59 -42.01
CA VAL A 325 29.28 -17.35 -43.10
C VAL A 325 28.87 -18.81 -43.04
N ASP A 326 28.61 -19.41 -44.19
CA ASP A 326 28.38 -20.85 -44.31
C ASP A 326 29.68 -21.66 -44.15
N ARG A 327 29.57 -22.99 -44.12
CA ARG A 327 30.73 -23.89 -43.97
C ARG A 327 31.71 -23.81 -45.15
N ASN A 328 31.24 -23.33 -46.30
CA ASN A 328 32.02 -23.10 -47.51
C ASN A 328 32.71 -21.70 -47.51
N GLY A 329 32.50 -20.90 -46.47
CA GLY A 329 33.05 -19.55 -46.32
C GLY A 329 32.31 -18.48 -47.13
N THR A 330 31.12 -18.79 -47.65
CA THR A 330 30.26 -17.85 -48.36
C THR A 330 29.42 -17.05 -47.34
N PRO A 331 29.37 -15.71 -47.44
CA PRO A 331 28.50 -14.91 -46.58
C PRO A 331 27.01 -15.14 -46.87
N VAL A 332 26.22 -15.28 -45.81
CA VAL A 332 24.74 -15.36 -45.86
C VAL A 332 24.15 -14.23 -45.02
N ASN A 333 23.02 -13.66 -45.46
CA ASN A 333 22.34 -12.59 -44.74
C ASN A 333 20.82 -12.66 -44.84
N ALA A 334 20.15 -12.09 -43.83
CA ALA A 334 18.72 -11.88 -43.78
C ALA A 334 18.42 -10.54 -43.11
N GLU A 335 17.24 -10.00 -43.38
CA GLU A 335 16.80 -8.72 -42.83
C GLU A 335 15.31 -8.82 -42.49
N ASP A 336 14.95 -8.29 -41.34
CA ASP A 336 13.57 -8.11 -40.90
C ASP A 336 13.37 -6.68 -40.37
N SER A 337 12.14 -6.18 -40.42
CA SER A 337 11.84 -4.79 -40.04
C SER A 337 10.43 -4.60 -39.49
N LEU A 338 10.36 -3.84 -38.40
CA LEU A 338 9.13 -3.27 -37.85
C LEU A 338 8.92 -1.89 -38.50
N LEU A 339 7.79 -1.66 -39.18
CA LEU A 339 7.55 -0.45 -40.00
C LEU A 339 6.49 0.52 -39.39
N LYS A 340 6.91 1.77 -39.01
CA LYS A 340 6.18 3.03 -38.63
C LYS A 340 5.08 2.99 -37.54
N THR A 341 4.82 3.98 -36.64
CA THR A 341 5.46 5.20 -36.06
C THR A 341 4.66 5.60 -34.80
N ASP A 342 5.38 5.93 -33.71
CA ASP A 342 4.95 6.36 -32.37
C ASP A 342 4.08 5.40 -31.54
N HIS A 343 4.74 4.60 -30.70
CA HIS A 343 4.18 4.25 -29.40
C HIS A 343 4.51 5.43 -28.48
N ASP A 344 3.72 6.49 -28.60
CA ASP A 344 3.70 7.46 -27.50
C ASP A 344 2.82 6.90 -26.40
N ASN A 345 3.13 7.25 -25.16
CA ASN A 345 2.30 6.88 -24.01
C ASN A 345 0.92 7.58 -24.06
N ASP A 346 0.60 8.31 -25.14
CA ASP A 346 -0.67 9.01 -25.32
C ASP A 346 -1.73 8.00 -25.78
N PRO A 347 -2.76 7.75 -24.96
CA PRO A 347 -3.84 6.84 -25.33
C PRO A 347 -4.70 7.36 -26.52
N SER A 348 -4.48 8.58 -27.02
CA SER A 348 -5.21 9.16 -28.17
C SER A 348 -4.68 8.75 -29.53
N THR A 349 -3.51 8.11 -29.58
CA THR A 349 -2.89 7.64 -30.81
C THR A 349 -3.32 6.19 -31.11
N PRO A 350 -3.73 5.86 -32.35
CA PRO A 350 -3.98 4.48 -32.74
C PRO A 350 -2.68 3.67 -32.73
N ASP A 351 -2.75 2.38 -32.35
CA ASP A 351 -1.62 1.45 -32.53
C ASP A 351 -1.17 1.41 -34.01
N GLN A 352 0.09 1.77 -34.25
CA GLN A 352 0.69 1.81 -35.58
C GLN A 352 1.74 0.70 -35.78
N GLY A 353 2.08 -0.07 -34.73
CA GLY A 353 3.15 -1.05 -34.70
C GLY A 353 4.57 -0.45 -34.57
N GLY A 354 5.54 -1.29 -34.22
CA GLY A 354 6.92 -0.86 -33.94
C GLY A 354 7.51 -1.62 -32.77
N LEU A 355 8.72 -1.24 -32.36
CA LEU A 355 9.25 -1.58 -31.03
C LEU A 355 8.47 -0.79 -29.98
N ASP A 356 7.96 -1.46 -28.94
CA ASP A 356 7.27 -0.84 -27.80
C ASP A 356 7.80 -1.45 -26.50
N ARG A 357 8.25 -0.61 -25.58
CA ARG A 357 8.80 -1.01 -24.27
C ARG A 357 8.26 -0.19 -23.13
N VAL A 358 7.23 0.60 -23.38
CA VAL A 358 6.58 1.35 -22.34
C VAL A 358 5.71 0.37 -21.56
N ASP A 359 5.79 0.41 -20.23
CA ASP A 359 4.87 -0.36 -19.40
C ASP A 359 3.55 0.42 -19.32
N GLY A 360 2.43 -0.22 -19.66
CA GLY A 360 1.12 0.40 -19.50
C GLY A 360 0.69 0.51 -18.04
N SER A 361 -0.30 1.35 -17.78
CA SER A 361 -0.96 1.44 -16.47
C SER A 361 -2.47 1.61 -16.60
N ILE A 362 -3.18 1.23 -15.55
CA ILE A 362 -4.62 1.46 -15.39
C ILE A 362 -4.87 1.95 -13.97
N THR A 363 -5.82 2.84 -13.79
CA THR A 363 -6.33 3.25 -12.48
C THR A 363 -7.83 3.06 -12.43
N VAL A 364 -8.40 2.68 -11.29
CA VAL A 364 -9.85 2.67 -11.06
C VAL A 364 -10.20 3.37 -9.76
N ASP A 365 -11.35 4.05 -9.75
CA ASP A 365 -11.85 4.85 -8.62
C ASP A 365 -13.38 4.75 -8.56
N ILE A 366 -13.89 4.36 -7.39
CA ILE A 366 -15.30 4.45 -7.00
C ILE A 366 -15.49 5.85 -6.42
N ASN A 367 -16.49 6.58 -6.88
CA ASN A 367 -16.73 7.90 -6.32
C ASN A 367 -17.29 7.82 -4.89
N ASP A 368 -16.51 8.23 -3.89
CA ASP A 368 -16.87 8.22 -2.45
C ASP A 368 -18.21 8.88 -2.09
N THR A 369 -18.69 9.82 -2.93
CA THR A 369 -19.94 10.55 -2.70
C THR A 369 -21.12 10.05 -3.53
N ASP A 370 -20.85 9.24 -4.55
CA ASP A 370 -21.81 8.70 -5.50
C ASP A 370 -21.25 7.40 -6.09
N SER A 371 -21.22 6.33 -5.29
CA SER A 371 -20.65 5.03 -5.70
C SER A 371 -21.41 4.32 -6.81
N THR A 372 -22.48 4.92 -7.33
CA THR A 372 -23.00 4.50 -8.62
C THR A 372 -22.01 4.80 -9.75
N LYS A 373 -21.01 5.67 -9.54
CA LYS A 373 -20.02 6.06 -10.54
C LYS A 373 -18.66 5.44 -10.27
N ILE A 374 -18.15 4.75 -11.28
CA ILE A 374 -16.79 4.22 -11.34
C ILE A 374 -16.08 4.97 -12.47
N THR A 375 -14.87 5.43 -12.23
CA THR A 375 -14.02 6.07 -13.23
C THR A 375 -12.63 5.49 -13.24
N GLY A 376 -11.88 5.72 -14.30
CA GLY A 376 -10.51 5.28 -14.41
C GLY A 376 -9.81 5.83 -15.63
N VAL A 377 -8.49 5.75 -15.63
CA VAL A 377 -7.66 6.16 -16.75
C VAL A 377 -6.63 5.08 -17.07
N THR A 378 -6.13 5.08 -18.29
CA THR A 378 -5.07 4.18 -18.74
C THR A 378 -3.92 4.95 -19.38
N GLU A 379 -2.70 4.50 -19.16
CA GLU A 379 -1.53 4.90 -19.94
C GLU A 379 -1.07 3.73 -20.82
N ASP A 380 -0.66 4.05 -22.05
CA ASP A 380 -0.18 3.09 -23.04
C ASP A 380 -1.15 1.92 -23.37
N VAL A 381 -2.44 2.27 -23.42
CA VAL A 381 -3.53 1.40 -23.87
C VAL A 381 -4.18 2.04 -25.10
N ALA A 382 -4.46 1.25 -26.13
CA ALA A 382 -5.09 1.77 -27.34
C ALA A 382 -6.50 2.38 -27.06
N PRO A 383 -6.91 3.41 -27.81
CA PRO A 383 -8.25 3.97 -27.65
C PRO A 383 -9.32 2.96 -28.11
N ASN A 384 -10.47 2.95 -27.43
CA ASN A 384 -11.53 1.96 -27.60
C ASN A 384 -11.07 0.51 -27.27
N SER A 385 -10.06 0.37 -26.39
CA SER A 385 -9.73 -0.89 -25.75
C SER A 385 -10.80 -1.28 -24.74
N LYS A 386 -11.04 -2.59 -24.61
CA LYS A 386 -12.03 -3.14 -23.68
C LYS A 386 -11.43 -3.19 -22.28
N VAL A 387 -12.06 -2.48 -21.34
CA VAL A 387 -11.80 -2.60 -19.90
C VAL A 387 -12.89 -3.49 -19.29
N THR A 388 -12.47 -4.53 -18.57
CA THR A 388 -13.37 -5.42 -17.82
C THR A 388 -13.43 -4.94 -16.38
N LEU A 389 -14.62 -4.61 -15.89
CA LEU A 389 -14.86 -4.24 -14.49
C LEU A 389 -15.51 -5.41 -13.76
N GLU A 390 -14.84 -5.96 -12.75
CA GLU A 390 -15.42 -6.90 -11.78
C GLU A 390 -15.90 -6.07 -10.58
N ILE A 391 -17.22 -5.94 -10.41
CA ILE A 391 -17.83 -5.02 -9.45
C ILE A 391 -18.55 -5.83 -8.37
N THR A 392 -18.28 -5.49 -7.12
CA THR A 392 -19.12 -5.84 -5.96
C THR A 392 -19.94 -4.62 -5.59
N SER A 393 -21.25 -4.79 -5.41
CA SER A 393 -22.17 -3.70 -5.05
C SER A 393 -23.23 -4.16 -4.06
N ILE A 394 -23.94 -3.22 -3.46
CA ILE A 394 -25.13 -3.45 -2.63
C ILE A 394 -26.34 -2.86 -3.35
N ASP A 395 -27.37 -3.67 -3.58
CA ASP A 395 -28.60 -3.25 -4.25
C ASP A 395 -29.58 -2.50 -3.33
N GLU A 396 -30.70 -2.04 -3.90
CA GLU A 396 -31.77 -1.35 -3.16
C GLU A 396 -32.52 -2.22 -2.13
N ASN A 397 -32.12 -3.48 -1.93
CA ASN A 397 -32.67 -4.37 -0.91
C ASN A 397 -31.62 -4.74 0.15
N GLY A 398 -30.42 -4.14 0.08
CA GLY A 398 -29.29 -4.49 0.94
C GLY A 398 -28.62 -5.82 0.57
N GLU A 399 -28.90 -6.40 -0.60
CA GLU A 399 -28.24 -7.63 -1.05
C GLU A 399 -26.91 -7.33 -1.75
N THR A 400 -25.87 -8.09 -1.39
CA THR A 400 -24.58 -8.03 -2.09
C THR A 400 -24.68 -8.69 -3.46
N LEU A 401 -24.34 -7.93 -4.51
CA LEU A 401 -24.22 -8.39 -5.88
C LEU A 401 -22.76 -8.42 -6.32
N THR A 402 -22.40 -9.42 -7.14
CA THR A 402 -21.12 -9.46 -7.84
C THR A 402 -21.37 -9.73 -9.32
N PHE A 403 -20.90 -8.84 -10.18
CA PHE A 403 -21.07 -8.96 -11.62
C PHE A 403 -19.90 -8.34 -12.40
N THR A 404 -19.84 -8.62 -13.70
CA THR A 404 -18.82 -8.11 -14.59
C THR A 404 -19.44 -7.23 -15.65
N GLU A 405 -18.83 -6.08 -15.92
CA GLU A 405 -19.23 -5.18 -16.99
C GLU A 405 -18.06 -4.87 -17.93
N GLU A 406 -18.37 -4.61 -19.20
CA GLU A 406 -17.40 -4.19 -20.20
C GLU A 406 -17.59 -2.70 -20.52
N VAL A 407 -16.56 -1.91 -20.29
CA VAL A 407 -16.48 -0.50 -20.73
C VAL A 407 -15.32 -0.33 -21.71
N PHE A 408 -15.24 0.83 -22.36
CA PHE A 408 -14.22 1.10 -23.38
C PHE A 408 -13.52 2.41 -23.08
N THR A 409 -12.18 2.42 -23.26
CA THR A 409 -11.38 3.64 -23.16
C THR A 409 -11.80 4.65 -24.25
N ASN A 410 -11.89 5.92 -23.88
CA ASN A 410 -12.08 7.00 -24.84
C ASN A 410 -10.73 7.36 -25.52
N ALA A 411 -10.71 8.44 -26.30
CA ALA A 411 -9.47 8.88 -26.95
C ALA A 411 -8.43 9.37 -25.94
N ASP A 412 -8.81 9.82 -24.75
CA ASP A 412 -7.88 10.32 -23.74
C ASP A 412 -7.49 9.22 -22.72
N GLY A 413 -7.82 7.94 -23.00
CA GLY A 413 -7.55 6.81 -22.10
C GLY A 413 -8.50 6.71 -20.91
N GLU A 414 -9.51 7.58 -20.81
CA GLU A 414 -10.47 7.56 -19.71
C GLU A 414 -11.58 6.55 -19.98
N TYR A 415 -12.07 5.91 -18.93
CA TYR A 415 -13.27 5.09 -18.97
C TYR A 415 -14.13 5.37 -17.73
N SER A 416 -15.42 5.06 -17.84
CA SER A 416 -16.36 5.25 -16.75
C SER A 416 -17.51 4.28 -16.84
N TYR A 417 -18.05 3.90 -15.69
CA TYR A 417 -19.29 3.15 -15.58
C TYR A 417 -20.25 3.85 -14.63
N THR A 418 -21.55 3.76 -14.90
CA THR A 418 -22.60 4.18 -13.98
C THR A 418 -23.54 3.02 -13.72
N LEU A 419 -23.58 2.57 -12.48
CA LEU A 419 -24.47 1.52 -12.02
C LEU A 419 -25.92 1.98 -12.18
N THR A 420 -26.78 1.04 -12.58
CA THR A 420 -28.23 1.26 -12.59
C THR A 420 -28.80 1.15 -11.18
N THR A 421 -30.00 1.67 -10.97
CA THR A 421 -30.72 1.52 -9.68
C THR A 421 -30.79 0.07 -9.20
N ALA A 422 -30.98 -0.89 -10.12
CA ALA A 422 -31.03 -2.31 -9.79
C ALA A 422 -29.66 -2.94 -9.45
N GLN A 423 -28.56 -2.29 -9.83
CA GLN A 423 -27.20 -2.69 -9.44
C GLN A 423 -26.76 -2.01 -8.15
N GLY A 424 -27.43 -0.93 -7.75
CA GLY A 424 -27.19 -0.19 -6.53
C GLY A 424 -25.84 0.53 -6.52
N ASN A 425 -25.12 0.39 -5.41
CA ASN A 425 -23.95 1.19 -5.03
C ASN A 425 -22.70 0.31 -4.97
N ALA A 426 -21.63 0.68 -5.69
CA ALA A 426 -20.40 -0.10 -5.71
C ALA A 426 -19.66 -0.01 -4.37
N THR A 427 -19.11 -1.14 -3.92
CA THR A 427 -18.30 -1.23 -2.69
C THR A 427 -16.86 -1.62 -3.00
N GLU A 428 -16.65 -2.40 -4.07
CA GLU A 428 -15.34 -2.84 -4.55
C GLU A 428 -15.39 -2.95 -6.08
N VAL A 429 -14.30 -2.58 -6.74
CA VAL A 429 -14.13 -2.78 -8.18
C VAL A 429 -12.70 -3.22 -8.50
N VAL A 430 -12.58 -4.18 -9.40
CA VAL A 430 -11.32 -4.53 -10.05
C VAL A 430 -11.45 -4.23 -11.54
N ALA A 431 -10.60 -3.36 -12.07
CA ALA A 431 -10.54 -3.05 -13.49
C ALA A 431 -9.37 -3.80 -14.14
N LYS A 432 -9.61 -4.40 -15.31
CA LYS A 432 -8.61 -5.14 -16.10
C LYS A 432 -8.61 -4.70 -17.55
N VAL A 433 -7.43 -4.54 -18.14
CA VAL A 433 -7.26 -4.17 -19.56
C VAL A 433 -5.96 -4.77 -20.10
N GLU A 434 -5.87 -5.03 -21.41
CA GLU A 434 -4.60 -5.35 -22.06
C GLU A 434 -3.95 -4.06 -22.57
N ASP A 435 -2.67 -3.86 -22.28
CA ASP A 435 -1.85 -2.79 -22.87
C ASP A 435 -1.48 -3.09 -24.33
N ARG A 436 -0.78 -2.16 -24.98
CA ARG A 436 -0.34 -2.33 -26.38
C ARG A 436 0.66 -3.48 -26.56
N ASN A 437 1.35 -3.88 -25.49
CA ASN A 437 2.29 -5.00 -25.44
C ASN A 437 1.60 -6.36 -25.23
N GLY A 438 0.27 -6.36 -25.02
CA GLY A 438 -0.52 -7.56 -24.74
C GLY A 438 -0.38 -8.06 -23.29
N THR A 439 0.12 -7.22 -22.39
CA THR A 439 0.16 -7.47 -20.95
C THR A 439 -1.18 -7.11 -20.33
N GLU A 440 -1.75 -8.01 -19.52
CA GLU A 440 -2.94 -7.70 -18.72
C GLU A 440 -2.55 -6.81 -17.53
N LEU A 441 -3.06 -5.59 -17.52
CA LEU A 441 -2.99 -4.65 -16.43
C LEU A 441 -4.21 -4.80 -15.53
N GLN A 442 -4.04 -4.53 -14.23
CA GLN A 442 -5.14 -4.49 -13.29
C GLN A 442 -4.96 -3.38 -12.26
N ASP A 443 -6.07 -2.80 -11.83
CA ASP A 443 -6.15 -1.95 -10.65
C ASP A 443 -7.43 -2.24 -9.88
N ASN A 444 -7.44 -1.92 -8.60
CA ASN A 444 -8.60 -2.14 -7.74
C ASN A 444 -8.85 -0.93 -6.83
N ASP A 445 -10.12 -0.75 -6.49
CA ASP A 445 -10.54 0.24 -5.52
C ASP A 445 -11.68 -0.32 -4.66
N SER A 446 -11.72 0.09 -3.40
CA SER A 446 -12.77 -0.28 -2.47
C SER A 446 -13.03 0.84 -1.48
N LEU A 447 -14.30 1.05 -1.14
CA LEU A 447 -14.68 2.05 -0.15
C LEU A 447 -14.31 1.57 1.26
N GLU A 448 -13.40 2.29 1.91
CA GLU A 448 -13.06 2.06 3.31
C GLU A 448 -14.10 2.67 4.25
N ALA A 449 -14.20 2.10 5.44
CA ALA A 449 -15.03 2.66 6.50
C ALA A 449 -14.55 4.05 6.93
N ILE A 450 -15.47 5.03 7.01
CA ILE A 450 -15.18 6.34 7.61
C ILE A 450 -15.76 6.43 9.01
N ILE A 451 -14.94 6.91 9.94
CA ILE A 451 -15.34 7.15 11.33
C ILE A 451 -15.47 8.66 11.59
N LYS A 452 -16.67 9.13 11.96
CA LYS A 452 -16.93 10.51 12.38
C LYS A 452 -17.54 10.53 13.79
N ALA A 453 -16.67 10.60 14.79
CA ALA A 453 -17.06 10.60 16.21
C ALA A 453 -16.06 11.36 17.11
N ASP A 454 -15.19 12.19 16.53
CA ASP A 454 -14.16 12.97 17.23
C ASP A 454 -14.21 14.43 16.73
N PRO A 455 -13.90 15.44 17.55
CA PRO A 455 -13.72 16.83 17.08
C PRO A 455 -12.80 17.03 15.85
N THR A 456 -11.91 16.10 15.49
CA THR A 456 -11.15 16.17 14.22
C THR A 456 -11.98 15.91 12.97
N THR A 457 -13.22 15.43 13.11
CA THR A 457 -14.12 15.12 12.00
C THR A 457 -15.27 16.13 11.88
N ASP A 458 -15.06 17.36 12.38
CA ASP A 458 -16.04 18.46 12.42
C ASP A 458 -17.34 18.15 13.20
N VAL A 459 -17.28 17.19 14.14
CA VAL A 459 -18.37 16.84 15.06
C VAL A 459 -18.12 17.49 16.43
N ASN A 460 -19.15 18.06 17.05
CA ASN A 460 -19.10 18.69 18.38
C ASN A 460 -20.36 18.32 19.19
N ASN A 461 -20.66 19.01 20.30
CA ASN A 461 -21.81 18.70 21.17
C ASN A 461 -23.03 19.61 20.93
N GLY A 462 -23.22 20.06 19.70
CA GLY A 462 -24.32 20.93 19.30
C GLY A 462 -24.83 20.52 17.94
N ASP A 463 -25.90 21.13 17.44
CA ASP A 463 -26.59 20.69 16.23
C ASP A 463 -25.66 20.49 15.02
N ASN A 464 -25.46 19.25 14.61
CA ASN A 464 -24.54 18.79 13.58
C ASN A 464 -25.29 18.17 12.39
N ASN A 465 -24.69 18.25 11.21
CA ASN A 465 -25.16 17.51 10.03
C ASN A 465 -24.02 16.59 9.58
N VAL A 466 -24.05 15.37 10.09
CA VAL A 466 -23.04 14.33 9.86
C VAL A 466 -23.49 13.47 8.68
N VAL A 467 -22.65 13.38 7.67
CA VAL A 467 -22.95 12.65 6.43
C VAL A 467 -21.81 11.69 6.15
N GLY A 468 -22.12 10.42 5.98
CA GLY A 468 -21.20 9.37 5.58
C GLY A 468 -20.90 9.41 4.08
N THR A 469 -20.45 8.28 3.59
CA THR A 469 -20.04 7.97 2.25
C THR A 469 -20.98 6.92 1.69
N SER A 470 -20.49 6.17 0.71
CA SER A 470 -21.15 4.98 0.20
C SER A 470 -20.50 3.67 0.65
N GLY A 471 -19.49 3.75 1.51
CA GLY A 471 -18.90 2.62 2.22
C GLY A 471 -19.46 2.50 3.63
N ASN A 472 -19.07 1.47 4.36
CA ASN A 472 -19.60 1.19 5.68
C ASN A 472 -19.07 2.18 6.74
N ASP A 473 -19.90 3.05 7.29
CA ASP A 473 -19.43 4.12 8.16
C ASP A 473 -19.75 3.92 9.64
N VAL A 474 -19.06 4.67 10.51
CA VAL A 474 -19.49 4.90 11.90
C VAL A 474 -19.63 6.40 12.12
N LEU A 475 -20.86 6.85 12.32
CA LEU A 475 -21.17 8.27 12.49
C LEU A 475 -21.80 8.48 13.87
N ALA A 476 -21.36 9.52 14.58
CA ALA A 476 -22.00 10.01 15.79
C ALA A 476 -22.37 11.47 15.62
N GLY A 477 -23.57 11.87 16.04
CA GLY A 477 -24.00 13.28 16.02
C GLY A 477 -23.21 14.12 17.02
N ASP A 478 -22.88 13.56 18.18
CA ASP A 478 -22.07 14.24 19.20
C ASP A 478 -20.80 13.47 19.63
N ILE A 479 -19.90 14.22 20.28
CA ILE A 479 -18.65 13.69 20.85
C ILE A 479 -18.80 13.28 22.32
N GLY A 480 -19.83 13.79 23.00
CA GLY A 480 -20.14 13.53 24.39
C GLY A 480 -19.17 14.19 25.36
N GLY A 481 -18.91 13.53 26.49
CA GLY A 481 -18.07 14.06 27.56
C GLY A 481 -18.86 14.43 28.81
N LEU A 482 -18.17 15.06 29.74
CA LEU A 482 -18.77 15.60 30.95
C LEU A 482 -19.17 17.06 30.73
N GLN A 483 -20.28 17.47 31.34
CA GLN A 483 -20.65 18.87 31.40
C GLN A 483 -19.49 19.66 31.98
N THR A 484 -19.02 20.65 31.24
CA THR A 484 -17.94 21.53 31.69
C THR A 484 -18.50 22.87 32.16
N ASN A 485 -17.70 23.63 32.90
CA ASN A 485 -17.99 25.05 33.18
C ASN A 485 -17.68 25.98 31.99
N PHE A 486 -17.34 25.41 30.83
CA PHE A 486 -17.12 26.15 29.60
C PHE A 486 -18.40 26.16 28.77
N VAL A 487 -18.91 27.36 28.51
CA VAL A 487 -19.95 27.60 27.51
C VAL A 487 -19.35 27.45 26.12
N ALA A 488 -20.03 26.73 25.23
CA ALA A 488 -19.66 26.59 23.82
C ALA A 488 -19.45 27.96 23.14
N GLY A 489 -18.41 28.05 22.32
CA GLY A 489 -17.99 29.22 21.53
C GLY A 489 -17.40 30.37 22.35
N GLN A 490 -17.32 30.25 23.68
CA GLN A 490 -16.80 31.30 24.57
C GLN A 490 -15.29 31.11 24.81
N ASN A 491 -14.53 32.20 24.80
CA ASN A 491 -13.10 32.15 25.11
C ASN A 491 -12.84 32.30 26.62
N TYR A 492 -11.80 31.63 27.12
CA TYR A 492 -11.45 31.59 28.56
C TYR A 492 -9.96 31.81 28.84
N ASN A 493 -9.67 32.53 29.93
CA ASN A 493 -8.36 32.50 30.56
C ASN A 493 -8.50 31.70 31.86
N VAL A 494 -7.89 30.52 31.91
CA VAL A 494 -8.00 29.58 33.03
C VAL A 494 -6.69 29.55 33.80
N SER A 495 -6.74 29.80 35.11
CA SER A 495 -5.60 29.63 36.01
C SER A 495 -5.84 28.47 36.97
N VAL A 496 -5.00 27.43 36.92
CA VAL A 496 -4.98 26.36 37.91
C VAL A 496 -4.02 26.77 39.02
N VAL A 497 -4.58 27.11 40.18
CA VAL A 497 -3.81 27.43 41.40
C VAL A 497 -3.61 26.15 42.21
N LEU A 498 -2.46 25.50 42.01
CA LEU A 498 -2.19 24.14 42.49
C LEU A 498 -1.28 24.11 43.72
N ASP A 499 -1.78 23.48 44.79
CA ASP A 499 -0.98 23.15 45.97
C ASP A 499 0.13 22.16 45.62
N LEU A 500 1.37 22.53 45.89
CA LEU A 500 2.54 21.65 45.82
C LEU A 500 3.27 21.65 47.16
N SER A 501 2.55 21.73 48.27
CA SER A 501 3.05 21.50 49.63
C SER A 501 3.38 20.02 49.84
N GLY A 502 4.19 19.71 50.86
CA GLY A 502 4.69 18.35 51.08
C GLY A 502 3.61 17.29 51.34
N SER A 503 2.42 17.68 51.81
CA SER A 503 1.28 16.77 52.04
C SER A 503 0.72 16.19 50.75
N MET A 504 0.90 16.87 49.61
CA MET A 504 0.45 16.37 48.30
C MET A 504 1.15 15.07 47.87
N LEU A 505 2.25 14.69 48.55
CA LEU A 505 2.91 13.39 48.36
C LEU A 505 2.24 12.24 49.13
N TRP A 506 1.20 12.50 49.91
CA TRP A 506 0.46 11.47 50.67
C TRP A 506 -0.73 10.97 49.87
N ALA A 507 -1.34 9.84 50.26
CA ALA A 507 -2.58 9.37 49.67
C ALA A 507 -3.80 10.20 50.14
N MET A 508 -4.91 10.10 49.43
CA MET A 508 -6.20 10.73 49.80
C MET A 508 -6.63 10.40 51.23
N ASN A 509 -6.39 9.17 51.67
CA ASN A 509 -6.69 8.66 53.02
C ASN A 509 -5.67 9.09 54.11
N GLY A 510 -4.65 9.88 53.76
CA GLY A 510 -3.63 10.36 54.68
C GLY A 510 -2.41 9.45 54.86
N THR A 511 -2.31 8.35 54.11
CA THR A 511 -1.12 7.49 54.14
C THR A 511 0.10 8.21 53.59
N SER A 512 1.16 8.32 54.39
CA SER A 512 2.45 8.87 53.96
C SER A 512 3.20 7.88 53.06
N ASN A 513 3.81 8.36 51.97
CA ASN A 513 4.54 7.55 50.98
C ASN A 513 3.69 6.41 50.35
N PRO A 514 2.59 6.76 49.67
CA PRO A 514 1.79 5.77 48.97
C PRO A 514 2.55 5.16 47.78
N PRO A 515 2.06 4.05 47.22
CA PRO A 515 2.56 3.51 45.96
C PRO A 515 2.63 4.58 44.85
N ALA A 516 3.48 4.33 43.85
CA ALA A 516 3.60 5.22 42.69
C ALA A 516 2.23 5.37 42.00
N GLY A 517 1.84 6.61 41.71
CA GLY A 517 0.54 6.92 41.09
C GLY A 517 -0.63 7.11 42.06
N GLU A 518 -0.46 6.85 43.36
CA GLU A 518 -1.54 6.94 44.37
C GLU A 518 -1.44 8.17 45.30
N SER A 519 -0.49 9.08 45.07
CA SER A 519 -0.41 10.33 45.83
C SER A 519 -1.50 11.31 45.40
N ARG A 520 -1.88 12.23 46.29
CA ARG A 520 -2.81 13.34 46.01
C ARG A 520 -2.36 14.15 44.79
N LEU A 521 -1.05 14.40 44.67
CA LEU A 521 -0.48 15.05 43.48
C LEU A 521 -0.66 14.20 42.22
N ALA A 522 -0.41 12.90 42.27
CA ALA A 522 -0.58 12.03 41.09
C ALA A 522 -2.05 11.99 40.65
N ILE A 523 -2.98 11.89 41.59
CA ILE A 523 -4.42 11.92 41.32
C ILE A 523 -4.85 13.29 40.78
N ALA A 524 -4.39 14.39 41.38
CA ALA A 524 -4.67 15.73 40.89
C ALA A 524 -4.12 15.95 39.48
N ILE A 525 -2.90 15.47 39.17
CA ILE A 525 -2.33 15.54 37.82
C ILE A 525 -3.18 14.75 36.83
N LYS A 526 -3.62 13.53 37.18
CA LYS A 526 -4.51 12.75 36.30
C LYS A 526 -5.82 13.50 36.01
N GLY A 527 -6.46 14.03 37.05
CA GLY A 527 -7.67 14.84 36.88
C GLY A 527 -7.45 16.12 36.07
N LEU A 528 -6.31 16.78 36.26
CA LEU A 528 -5.95 17.95 35.46
C LEU A 528 -5.70 17.58 33.99
N LYS A 529 -5.09 16.42 33.71
CA LYS A 529 -4.91 15.95 32.33
C LYS A 529 -6.27 15.72 31.65
N ALA A 530 -7.21 15.05 32.33
CA ALA A 530 -8.57 14.87 31.83
C ALA A 530 -9.28 16.22 31.63
N PHE A 531 -9.14 17.15 32.57
CA PHE A 531 -9.69 18.50 32.45
C PHE A 531 -9.09 19.31 31.28
N ILE A 532 -7.79 19.17 31.04
CA ILE A 532 -7.09 19.85 29.94
C ILE A 532 -7.42 19.22 28.59
N GLN A 533 -7.68 17.92 28.53
CA GLN A 533 -8.20 17.27 27.33
C GLN A 533 -9.53 17.92 26.92
N GLN A 534 -10.46 18.08 27.86
CA GLN A 534 -11.73 18.78 27.64
C GLN A 534 -11.55 20.24 27.19
N MET A 535 -10.48 20.93 27.63
CA MET A 535 -10.17 22.26 27.11
C MET A 535 -9.69 22.24 25.66
N ALA A 536 -8.93 21.21 25.26
CA ALA A 536 -8.42 21.07 23.91
C ALA A 536 -9.52 20.71 22.89
N ASP A 537 -10.60 20.10 23.38
CA ASP A 537 -11.78 19.70 22.60
C ASP A 537 -12.88 20.79 22.61
N HIS A 538 -12.68 21.91 23.34
CA HIS A 538 -13.60 23.04 23.39
C HIS A 538 -13.51 23.88 22.10
N ASP A 539 -14.65 24.39 21.64
CA ASP A 539 -14.81 25.15 20.38
C ASP A 539 -14.38 26.64 20.48
N GLY A 540 -14.07 27.12 21.69
CA GLY A 540 -13.52 28.45 21.96
C GLY A 540 -12.00 28.44 22.25
N VAL A 541 -11.39 29.63 22.30
CA VAL A 541 -9.96 29.75 22.65
C VAL A 541 -9.78 29.71 24.16
N ILE A 542 -9.05 28.72 24.66
CA ILE A 542 -8.69 28.59 26.08
C ILE A 542 -7.19 28.84 26.28
N ASN A 543 -6.85 29.85 27.08
CA ASN A 543 -5.49 30.07 27.58
C ASN A 543 -5.37 29.49 28.99
N LEU A 544 -4.27 28.80 29.29
CA LEU A 544 -4.08 28.08 30.55
C LEU A 544 -2.82 28.54 31.28
N GLN A 545 -2.95 28.90 32.55
CA GLN A 545 -1.84 29.05 33.49
C GLN A 545 -1.85 27.93 34.52
N ILE A 546 -0.69 27.31 34.77
CA ILE A 546 -0.45 26.45 35.93
C ILE A 546 0.38 27.22 36.96
N ALA A 547 -0.28 27.77 37.97
CA ALA A 547 0.33 28.58 39.03
C ALA A 547 0.40 27.79 40.34
N SER A 548 1.58 27.29 40.71
CA SER A 548 1.69 26.50 41.93
C SER A 548 1.91 27.36 43.18
N PHE A 549 1.68 26.79 44.36
CA PHE A 549 2.09 27.41 45.61
C PHE A 549 2.66 26.41 46.61
N SER A 550 3.60 26.89 47.42
CA SER A 550 4.17 26.21 48.59
C SER A 550 4.94 27.22 49.45
N ALA A 551 5.62 26.79 50.50
CA ALA A 551 6.50 27.62 51.30
C ALA A 551 7.59 28.27 50.42
N ASN A 552 7.85 29.55 50.66
CA ASN A 552 8.87 30.31 49.94
C ASN A 552 10.24 29.59 49.95
N GLY A 553 10.88 29.50 48.79
CA GLY A 553 12.13 28.78 48.58
C GLY A 553 11.99 27.26 48.41
N SER A 554 10.78 26.70 48.51
CA SER A 554 10.51 25.29 48.19
C SER A 554 10.30 25.10 46.68
N VAL A 555 10.69 23.93 46.16
CA VAL A 555 10.55 23.61 44.73
C VAL A 555 9.10 23.75 44.24
N GLY A 556 8.14 23.33 45.07
CA GLY A 556 6.72 23.41 44.77
C GLY A 556 6.19 24.83 44.62
N ASN A 557 6.91 25.87 45.06
CA ASN A 557 6.51 27.26 44.84
C ASN A 557 7.05 27.84 43.52
N GLY A 558 7.93 27.12 42.82
CA GLY A 558 8.64 27.62 41.64
C GLY A 558 7.88 27.51 40.33
N TYR A 559 6.77 26.78 40.28
CA TYR A 559 6.03 26.54 39.04
C TYR A 559 5.02 27.67 38.77
N ASN A 560 5.07 28.21 37.56
CA ASN A 560 4.19 29.24 37.02
C ASN A 560 4.37 29.29 35.50
N GLN A 561 3.64 28.44 34.77
CA GLN A 561 3.75 28.32 33.30
C GLN A 561 2.44 28.72 32.64
N VAL A 562 2.54 29.37 31.49
CA VAL A 562 1.39 29.78 30.65
C VAL A 562 1.46 29.05 29.32
N PHE A 563 0.33 28.52 28.89
CA PHE A 563 0.08 27.91 27.60
C PHE A 563 -1.05 28.68 26.93
N LEU A 564 -0.82 29.17 25.71
CA LEU A 564 -1.82 29.90 24.94
C LEU A 564 -2.48 28.95 23.96
N ASN A 565 -3.80 29.09 23.79
CA ASN A 565 -4.59 28.26 22.88
C ASN A 565 -4.36 26.75 23.10
N VAL A 566 -4.82 26.24 24.24
CA VAL A 566 -4.79 24.81 24.55
C VAL A 566 -5.51 24.05 23.45
N SER A 567 -4.82 23.10 22.83
CA SER A 567 -5.30 22.35 21.67
C SER A 567 -4.50 21.05 21.52
N LYS A 568 -4.93 20.17 20.61
CA LYS A 568 -4.22 18.91 20.31
C LYS A 568 -2.74 19.13 19.95
N ASP A 569 -2.38 20.29 19.39
CA ASP A 569 -1.01 20.63 18.99
C ASP A 569 -0.03 20.77 20.18
N ASN A 570 -0.50 21.27 21.32
CA ASN A 570 0.35 21.57 22.49
C ASN A 570 0.02 20.73 23.73
N ILE A 571 -1.02 19.89 23.69
CA ILE A 571 -1.47 19.10 24.84
C ILE A 571 -0.37 18.21 25.42
N ASN A 572 0.48 17.63 24.58
CA ASN A 572 1.61 16.79 25.00
C ASN A 572 2.68 17.59 25.76
N GLU A 573 2.90 18.86 25.40
CA GLU A 573 3.81 19.75 26.13
C GLU A 573 3.25 20.04 27.53
N ILE A 574 1.95 20.32 27.62
CA ILE A 574 1.26 20.59 28.88
C ILE A 574 1.32 19.36 29.79
N PHE A 575 1.06 18.17 29.25
CA PHE A 575 1.13 16.92 30.02
C PHE A 575 2.54 16.63 30.53
N THR A 576 3.56 16.85 29.69
CA THR A 576 4.97 16.74 30.09
C THR A 576 5.31 17.72 31.22
N TYR A 577 4.78 18.94 31.17
CA TYR A 577 4.95 19.92 32.23
C TYR A 577 4.32 19.46 33.55
N LEU A 578 3.07 18.97 33.52
CA LEU A 578 2.38 18.44 34.70
C LEU A 578 3.13 17.27 35.34
N ASP A 579 3.65 16.34 34.53
CA ASP A 579 4.43 15.20 35.03
C ASP A 579 5.76 15.61 35.69
N SER A 580 6.25 16.83 35.40
CA SER A 580 7.48 17.37 35.99
C SER A 580 7.30 18.03 37.37
N LEU A 581 6.05 18.24 37.79
CA LEU A 581 5.72 18.96 39.02
C LEU A 581 6.20 18.22 40.26
N LYS A 582 6.72 18.99 41.23
CA LYS A 582 7.27 18.44 42.48
C LYS A 582 6.69 19.15 43.69
N ALA A 583 6.16 18.36 44.61
CA ALA A 583 5.65 18.83 45.89
C ALA A 583 6.72 18.86 46.99
N GLY A 584 6.59 19.81 47.92
CA GLY A 584 7.44 19.98 49.08
C GLY A 584 7.31 21.37 49.69
N GLY A 585 7.43 21.49 51.01
CA GLY A 585 7.23 22.74 51.74
C GLY A 585 5.88 22.79 52.48
N GLY A 586 5.52 23.96 52.99
CA GLY A 586 4.23 24.21 53.66
C GLY A 586 3.18 24.80 52.72
N THR A 587 1.95 24.95 53.20
CA THR A 587 0.78 25.38 52.44
C THR A 587 0.61 26.91 52.55
N TYR A 588 0.96 27.64 51.49
CA TYR A 588 0.90 29.11 51.43
C TYR A 588 0.11 29.60 50.19
N PRO A 589 -1.23 29.45 50.19
CA PRO A 589 -2.08 29.74 49.02
C PRO A 589 -1.95 31.15 48.46
N GLU A 590 -1.63 32.13 49.30
CA GLU A 590 -1.50 33.52 48.85
C GLU A 590 -0.42 33.70 47.77
N GLN A 591 0.59 32.83 47.73
CA GLN A 591 1.61 32.85 46.67
C GLN A 591 1.02 32.49 45.30
N GLY A 592 0.09 31.53 45.27
CA GLY A 592 -0.59 31.09 44.06
C GLY A 592 -1.64 32.10 43.60
N PHE A 593 -2.42 32.64 44.55
CA PHE A 593 -3.40 33.69 44.24
C PHE A 593 -2.76 34.90 43.58
N ASN A 594 -1.63 35.39 44.12
CA ASN A 594 -0.92 36.53 43.54
C ASN A 594 -0.41 36.22 42.12
N LYS A 595 0.11 35.02 41.84
CA LYS A 595 0.54 34.63 40.49
C LYS A 595 -0.61 34.62 39.47
N ALA A 596 -1.80 34.20 39.90
CA ALA A 596 -2.99 34.21 39.05
C ALA A 596 -3.45 35.64 38.76
N VAL A 597 -3.53 36.48 39.80
CA VAL A 597 -3.85 37.92 39.65
C VAL A 597 -2.86 38.61 38.73
N ASP A 598 -1.55 38.44 38.95
CA ASP A 598 -0.50 39.04 38.13
C ASP A 598 -0.65 38.64 36.64
N TRP A 599 -1.04 37.39 36.37
CA TRP A 599 -1.26 36.94 34.99
C TRP A 599 -2.54 37.50 34.36
N PHE A 600 -3.65 37.54 35.10
CA PHE A 600 -4.89 38.14 34.62
C PHE A 600 -4.76 39.64 34.35
N ASP A 601 -3.91 40.34 35.09
CA ASP A 601 -3.56 41.74 34.84
C ASP A 601 -2.72 41.93 33.55
N ASP A 602 -1.92 40.92 33.19
CA ASP A 602 -1.01 40.95 32.03
C ASP A 602 -1.63 40.44 30.71
N ILE A 603 -2.66 39.58 30.78
CA ILE A 603 -3.32 38.99 29.60
C ILE A 603 -4.56 39.78 29.16
N SER A 604 -4.93 39.67 27.87
CA SER A 604 -6.15 40.30 27.37
C SER A 604 -7.39 39.65 27.99
N THR A 605 -8.28 40.49 28.53
CA THR A 605 -9.61 40.12 29.01
C THR A 605 -10.73 40.61 28.10
N ALA A 606 -10.41 41.32 27.02
CA ALA A 606 -11.37 41.65 25.98
C ALA A 606 -11.74 40.35 25.26
N ASP A 607 -12.99 39.92 25.43
CA ASP A 607 -13.62 38.71 24.87
C ASP A 607 -13.28 37.38 25.58
N PHE A 608 -12.60 37.41 26.73
CA PHE A 608 -12.29 36.23 27.54
C PHE A 608 -12.94 36.29 28.93
N GLU A 609 -13.48 35.16 29.40
CA GLU A 609 -13.88 35.00 30.80
C GLU A 609 -12.71 34.41 31.62
N ASN A 610 -12.38 35.05 32.75
CA ASN A 610 -11.34 34.56 33.65
C ASN A 610 -11.91 33.54 34.64
N GLN A 611 -11.31 32.36 34.70
CA GLN A 611 -11.66 31.31 35.66
C GLN A 611 -10.42 30.82 36.41
N THR A 612 -10.58 30.43 37.67
CA THR A 612 -9.50 29.95 38.54
C THR A 612 -9.93 28.66 39.23
N TYR A 613 -9.09 27.63 39.13
CA TYR A 613 -9.30 26.35 39.80
C TYR A 613 -8.29 26.22 40.93
N TYR A 614 -8.74 26.41 42.17
CA TYR A 614 -7.91 26.38 43.36
C TYR A 614 -7.94 24.99 44.02
N LEU A 615 -6.83 24.27 43.92
CA LEU A 615 -6.69 22.89 44.43
C LEU A 615 -5.76 22.90 45.64
N THR A 616 -6.18 22.34 46.78
CA THR A 616 -5.35 22.24 47.99
C THR A 616 -5.67 21.04 48.86
N ASP A 617 -4.69 20.49 49.57
CA ASP A 617 -4.89 19.33 50.45
C ASP A 617 -4.65 19.59 51.93
N GLY A 618 -4.31 20.85 52.29
CA GLY A 618 -3.84 21.21 53.60
C GLY A 618 -4.37 22.54 54.10
N GLU A 619 -4.42 22.68 55.43
CA GLU A 619 -4.76 23.95 56.07
C GLU A 619 -3.63 24.97 55.86
N PRO A 620 -3.95 26.23 55.53
CA PRO A 620 -2.94 27.24 55.22
C PRO A 620 -2.08 27.60 56.44
N ASN A 621 -0.79 27.84 56.21
CA ASN A 621 0.15 28.27 57.25
C ASN A 621 0.14 29.79 57.49
N SER A 622 -0.51 30.55 56.61
CA SER A 622 -0.65 32.00 56.66
C SER A 622 -1.77 32.46 57.61
N SER A 623 -1.70 33.72 58.05
CA SER A 623 -2.81 34.33 58.80
C SER A 623 -4.03 34.54 57.89
N GLN A 624 -5.24 34.44 58.44
CA GLN A 624 -6.48 34.65 57.68
C GLN A 624 -6.50 36.00 56.95
N SER A 625 -6.02 37.07 57.58
CA SER A 625 -5.94 38.39 56.93
C SER A 625 -4.99 38.43 55.74
N THR A 626 -3.91 37.65 55.76
CA THR A 626 -2.98 37.56 54.63
C THR A 626 -3.65 36.87 53.45
N LEU A 627 -4.35 35.78 53.71
CA LEU A 627 -5.06 34.99 52.69
C LEU A 627 -6.21 35.81 52.09
N ASP A 628 -7.05 36.41 52.93
CA ASP A 628 -8.19 37.23 52.48
C ASP A 628 -7.73 38.42 51.61
N ASN A 629 -6.63 39.08 51.98
CA ASN A 629 -6.09 40.21 51.20
C ASN A 629 -5.53 39.79 49.84
N ALA A 630 -4.99 38.57 49.72
CA ALA A 630 -4.50 38.04 48.46
C ALA A 630 -5.62 37.46 47.59
N PHE A 631 -6.66 36.90 48.21
CA PHE A 631 -7.77 36.29 47.51
C PHE A 631 -8.78 37.31 46.97
N ALA A 632 -9.05 38.40 47.69
CA ALA A 632 -10.06 39.37 47.29
C ALA A 632 -9.87 39.93 45.85
N PRO A 633 -8.64 40.32 45.41
CA PRO A 633 -8.42 40.73 44.02
C PRO A 633 -8.67 39.60 43.01
N LEU A 634 -8.26 38.37 43.33
CA LEU A 634 -8.53 37.21 42.47
C LEU A 634 -10.03 36.97 42.30
N ALA A 635 -10.77 36.99 43.41
CA ALA A 635 -12.22 36.84 43.41
C ALA A 635 -12.96 37.98 42.70
N GLU A 636 -12.36 39.17 42.58
CA GLU A 636 -12.90 40.27 41.77
C GLU A 636 -12.72 39.96 40.27
N GLN A 637 -11.53 39.49 39.88
CA GLN A 637 -11.13 39.29 38.49
C GLN A 637 -11.62 38.00 37.84
N SER A 638 -11.87 36.94 38.61
CA SER A 638 -12.25 35.61 38.07
C SER A 638 -13.43 34.97 38.79
N LYS A 639 -14.01 33.94 38.16
CA LYS A 639 -14.74 32.87 38.88
C LYS A 639 -13.71 31.94 39.51
N VAL A 640 -13.85 31.62 40.79
CA VAL A 640 -12.93 30.74 41.50
C VAL A 640 -13.66 29.51 41.99
N PHE A 641 -13.29 28.37 41.43
CA PHE A 641 -13.72 27.03 41.81
C PHE A 641 -12.67 26.44 42.74
N ALA A 642 -13.02 26.22 44.01
CA ALA A 642 -12.09 25.66 44.98
C ALA A 642 -12.37 24.18 45.25
N VAL A 643 -11.33 23.38 45.47
CA VAL A 643 -11.51 21.97 45.82
C VAL A 643 -10.43 21.48 46.78
N GLY A 644 -10.87 20.73 47.79
CA GLY A 644 -9.97 20.08 48.73
C GLY A 644 -9.56 18.71 48.18
N VAL A 645 -8.27 18.46 48.00
CA VAL A 645 -7.68 17.22 47.45
C VAL A 645 -7.32 16.26 48.59
N SER A 646 -8.19 16.11 49.58
CA SER A 646 -8.10 15.17 50.72
C SER A 646 -9.18 15.45 51.75
N SER A 647 -9.51 14.46 52.59
CA SER A 647 -10.23 14.68 53.87
C SER A 647 -9.43 15.42 54.96
N SER A 648 -8.17 15.77 54.71
CA SER A 648 -7.29 16.43 55.70
C SER A 648 -7.49 17.94 55.79
N ILE A 649 -8.08 18.55 54.77
CA ILE A 649 -8.49 19.96 54.77
C ILE A 649 -9.98 20.05 55.12
N SER A 650 -10.38 21.11 55.84
CA SER A 650 -11.78 21.31 56.19
C SER A 650 -12.58 21.99 55.07
N ASP A 651 -13.85 21.61 54.93
CA ASP A 651 -14.80 22.26 54.01
C ASP A 651 -14.86 23.78 54.25
N ALA A 652 -14.77 24.21 55.51
CA ALA A 652 -14.79 25.64 55.87
C ALA A 652 -13.58 26.42 55.32
N THR A 653 -12.42 25.77 55.18
CA THR A 653 -11.22 26.39 54.64
C THR A 653 -11.31 26.54 53.12
N VAL A 654 -11.73 25.48 52.42
CA VAL A 654 -11.81 25.51 50.95
C VAL A 654 -12.99 26.34 50.45
N SER A 655 -14.19 26.19 51.03
CA SER A 655 -15.38 27.00 50.68
C SER A 655 -15.16 28.49 50.83
N ARG A 656 -14.30 28.92 51.77
CA ARG A 656 -13.97 30.33 51.94
C ARG A 656 -13.31 30.93 50.71
N TYR A 657 -12.54 30.15 49.94
CA TYR A 657 -11.81 30.62 48.75
C TYR A 657 -12.48 30.16 47.44
N ASP A 658 -13.79 29.99 47.50
CA ASP A 658 -14.70 29.78 46.38
C ASP A 658 -15.59 31.02 46.26
N ASN A 659 -15.89 31.47 45.04
CA ASN A 659 -16.85 32.55 44.80
C ASN A 659 -17.97 32.16 43.83
N THR A 660 -18.19 30.86 43.64
CA THR A 660 -19.18 30.28 42.73
C THR A 660 -20.31 29.56 43.48
N ASP A 661 -21.46 29.43 42.83
CA ASP A 661 -22.55 28.59 43.28
C ASP A 661 -22.41 27.15 42.76
N VAL A 662 -23.34 26.28 43.14
CA VAL A 662 -23.35 24.86 42.73
C VAL A 662 -23.49 24.63 41.22
N ASN A 663 -23.84 25.65 40.45
CA ASN A 663 -23.94 25.61 38.99
C ASN A 663 -22.76 26.33 38.32
N GLY A 664 -21.72 26.69 39.09
CA GLY A 664 -20.53 27.38 38.61
C GLY A 664 -20.72 28.86 38.28
N ASN A 665 -21.85 29.47 38.67
CA ASN A 665 -22.06 30.89 38.48
C ASN A 665 -21.38 31.70 39.59
N LYS A 666 -20.81 32.85 39.26
CA LYS A 666 -20.26 33.77 40.25
C LYS A 666 -21.36 34.25 41.20
N LEU A 667 -21.11 34.16 42.50
CA LEU A 667 -22.05 34.62 43.52
C LEU A 667 -22.31 36.14 43.39
N PRO A 668 -23.53 36.60 43.67
CA PRO A 668 -23.84 38.02 43.62
C PRO A 668 -23.15 38.79 44.78
N GLY A 669 -22.56 39.94 44.43
CA GLY A 669 -21.87 40.83 45.38
C GLY A 669 -20.40 40.49 45.59
N ASP A 670 -19.70 41.35 46.33
CA ASP A 670 -18.27 41.16 46.58
C ASP A 670 -18.02 39.95 47.49
N TRP A 671 -16.95 39.22 47.20
CA TRP A 671 -16.51 38.12 48.05
C TRP A 671 -16.20 38.61 49.47
N SER A 672 -16.54 37.80 50.46
CA SER A 672 -16.11 38.01 51.84
C SER A 672 -16.04 36.69 52.59
N GLY A 673 -15.44 36.67 53.79
CA GLY A 673 -15.44 35.49 54.66
C GLY A 673 -16.82 34.97 55.09
N THR A 674 -17.92 35.62 54.69
CA THR A 674 -19.31 35.15 54.85
C THR A 674 -20.11 35.13 53.54
N ASN A 675 -19.54 35.61 52.42
CA ASN A 675 -20.12 35.60 51.08
C ASN A 675 -19.13 34.88 50.16
N HIS A 676 -19.20 33.55 50.19
CA HIS A 676 -18.30 32.64 49.49
C HIS A 676 -19.09 31.39 49.08
N GLY A 677 -18.51 30.58 48.19
CA GLY A 677 -19.13 29.37 47.65
C GLY A 677 -19.23 28.22 48.64
N GLU A 678 -19.57 27.05 48.11
CA GLU A 678 -19.85 25.84 48.88
C GLU A 678 -18.88 24.69 48.59
N ALA A 679 -17.68 25.00 48.05
CA ALA A 679 -16.62 24.02 47.82
C ALA A 679 -16.35 23.07 49.00
N LYS A 680 -15.91 21.85 48.66
CA LYS A 680 -15.74 20.74 49.61
C LYS A 680 -14.40 20.06 49.51
N ALA A 681 -14.06 19.35 50.58
CA ALA A 681 -12.97 18.40 50.62
C ALA A 681 -13.38 17.06 49.98
N ILE A 682 -12.78 16.75 48.83
CA ILE A 682 -12.99 15.51 48.09
C ILE A 682 -11.86 14.52 48.42
N ALA A 683 -12.23 13.38 49.01
CA ALA A 683 -11.30 12.29 49.37
C ALA A 683 -11.43 11.06 48.45
N ASP A 684 -12.04 11.25 47.28
CA ASP A 684 -12.35 10.25 46.28
C ASP A 684 -11.82 10.73 44.92
N ALA A 685 -11.07 9.89 44.22
CA ALA A 685 -10.35 10.30 43.03
C ALA A 685 -11.29 10.57 41.85
N ASP A 686 -12.31 9.73 41.68
CA ASP A 686 -13.27 9.84 40.58
C ASP A 686 -14.11 11.12 40.73
N LYS A 687 -14.58 11.38 41.96
CA LYS A 687 -15.32 12.61 42.27
C LYS A 687 -14.50 13.88 42.10
N LEU A 688 -13.18 13.81 42.35
CA LEU A 688 -12.31 14.97 42.14
C LEU A 688 -12.26 15.33 40.66
N ILE A 689 -12.27 14.33 39.77
CA ILE A 689 -12.21 14.56 38.32
C ILE A 689 -13.52 15.11 37.79
N ALA A 690 -14.64 14.52 38.22
CA ALA A 690 -15.96 15.10 37.95
C ALA A 690 -16.00 16.58 38.38
N TYR A 691 -15.45 16.90 39.56
CA TYR A 691 -15.41 18.27 40.05
C TYR A 691 -14.50 19.18 39.23
N LEU A 692 -13.32 18.72 38.83
CA LEU A 692 -12.41 19.53 38.01
C LEU A 692 -13.00 19.85 36.65
N ILE A 693 -13.73 18.91 36.05
CA ILE A 693 -14.32 19.08 34.73
C ILE A 693 -15.60 19.94 34.81
N GLY A 694 -16.56 19.55 35.67
CA GLY A 694 -17.90 20.14 35.71
C GLY A 694 -18.24 20.99 36.92
N GLY A 695 -17.28 21.30 37.80
CA GLY A 695 -17.53 22.06 39.03
C GLY A 695 -18.41 21.36 40.06
N SER A 696 -18.70 20.07 39.86
CA SER A 696 -19.62 19.26 40.67
C SER A 696 -19.00 17.90 40.99
N GLU A 697 -19.26 17.35 42.17
CA GLU A 697 -18.79 16.00 42.54
C GLU A 697 -19.50 14.86 41.77
N ASN A 698 -20.48 15.19 40.93
CA ASN A 698 -21.25 14.25 40.14
C ASN A 698 -20.79 14.25 38.69
N PHE A 699 -20.73 13.07 38.08
CA PHE A 699 -20.52 12.91 36.64
C PHE A 699 -21.81 13.30 35.92
N ILE A 700 -21.92 14.58 35.56
CA ILE A 700 -23.04 15.08 34.76
C ILE A 700 -22.59 15.02 33.29
N PRO A 701 -23.29 14.29 32.41
CA PRO A 701 -22.96 14.27 30.98
C PRO A 701 -23.04 15.65 30.36
N ALA A 702 -22.26 15.89 29.31
CA ALA A 702 -22.37 17.10 28.51
C ALA A 702 -23.78 17.24 27.93
N ASN A 703 -24.22 18.48 27.70
CA ASN A 703 -25.40 18.69 26.85
C ASN A 703 -24.97 18.40 25.41
N VAL A 704 -25.86 17.77 24.66
CA VAL A 704 -25.71 17.32 23.28
C VAL A 704 -26.78 17.98 22.40
N GLY A 705 -26.51 18.09 21.10
CA GLY A 705 -27.30 18.87 20.13
C GLY A 705 -28.50 18.13 19.55
N ASP A 706 -29.34 18.81 18.75
CA ASP A 706 -30.30 18.13 17.88
C ASP A 706 -29.64 17.89 16.51
N ASP A 707 -29.38 16.64 16.14
CA ASP A 707 -28.50 16.32 15.03
C ASP A 707 -29.22 15.77 13.79
N THR A 708 -28.52 15.80 12.66
CA THR A 708 -28.90 15.08 11.44
C THR A 708 -27.77 14.16 11.03
N VAL A 709 -27.99 12.85 11.13
CA VAL A 709 -27.00 11.82 10.81
C VAL A 709 -27.45 11.05 9.57
N LYS A 710 -26.59 10.90 8.58
CA LYS A 710 -26.89 10.23 7.30
C LYS A 710 -25.79 9.24 6.97
N GLY A 711 -26.08 7.95 7.00
CA GLY A 711 -25.15 6.88 6.65
C GLY A 711 -24.77 6.98 5.17
N GLY A 712 -25.74 6.72 4.30
CA GLY A 712 -25.56 6.84 2.86
C GLY A 712 -25.82 5.51 2.18
N ALA A 713 -24.79 4.89 1.64
CA ALA A 713 -24.86 3.50 1.20
C ALA A 713 -23.80 2.69 1.96
N GLY A 714 -23.96 1.37 2.01
CA GLY A 714 -23.12 0.53 2.87
C GLY A 714 -23.91 0.07 4.10
N ASP A 715 -23.36 -0.89 4.84
CA ASP A 715 -23.89 -1.26 6.14
C ASP A 715 -23.33 -0.29 7.19
N ASP A 716 -24.07 0.74 7.58
CA ASP A 716 -23.59 1.81 8.46
C ASP A 716 -23.86 1.56 9.93
N VAL A 717 -23.12 2.23 10.82
CA VAL A 717 -23.40 2.32 12.26
C VAL A 717 -23.60 3.77 12.65
N LEU A 718 -24.82 4.14 13.01
CA LEU A 718 -25.23 5.51 13.24
C LEU A 718 -25.63 5.71 14.70
N PHE A 719 -25.00 6.69 15.35
CA PHE A 719 -25.38 7.20 16.66
C PHE A 719 -26.00 8.58 16.49
N GLY A 720 -27.20 8.79 17.01
CA GLY A 720 -27.82 10.13 17.07
C GLY A 720 -27.00 11.02 17.99
N ASP A 721 -26.86 10.58 19.24
CA ASP A 721 -26.02 11.19 20.26
C ASP A 721 -24.55 10.70 20.22
N ALA A 722 -23.81 11.00 21.29
CA ALA A 722 -22.48 10.48 21.57
C ALA A 722 -22.43 8.98 21.91
N ILE A 723 -21.40 8.29 21.41
CA ILE A 723 -21.18 6.86 21.66
C ILE A 723 -20.98 6.57 23.16
N ASN A 724 -21.87 5.80 23.78
CA ASN A 724 -21.75 5.46 25.19
C ASN A 724 -20.80 4.29 25.45
N THR A 725 -19.59 4.61 25.92
CA THR A 725 -18.50 3.65 26.17
C THR A 725 -18.33 3.30 27.65
N ASP A 726 -19.28 3.62 28.52
CA ASP A 726 -19.11 3.49 29.96
C ASP A 726 -18.95 2.03 30.43
N HIS A 727 -19.57 1.10 29.71
CA HIS A 727 -19.47 -0.33 29.98
C HIS A 727 -18.07 -0.91 29.71
N LEU A 728 -17.24 -0.25 28.89
CA LEU A 728 -15.90 -0.72 28.55
C LEU A 728 -14.95 -0.65 29.75
N THR A 729 -14.28 -1.77 30.04
CA THR A 729 -13.25 -1.89 31.07
C THR A 729 -12.15 -2.86 30.63
N TRP A 730 -10.90 -2.61 31.01
CA TRP A 730 -9.76 -3.43 30.61
C TRP A 730 -8.62 -3.44 31.62
N ALA A 731 -7.60 -4.28 31.41
CA ALA A 731 -6.45 -4.34 32.30
C ALA A 731 -5.59 -3.07 32.17
N GLY A 732 -5.51 -2.28 33.24
CA GLY A 732 -4.83 -0.99 33.22
C GLY A 732 -5.73 0.19 32.86
N TYR A 733 -7.03 -0.03 32.69
CA TYR A 733 -8.04 1.03 32.70
C TYR A 733 -7.88 1.90 33.94
N ASP A 734 -7.74 3.20 33.70
CA ASP A 734 -7.71 4.22 34.74
C ASP A 734 -8.93 5.12 34.54
N PRO A 735 -9.97 5.05 35.40
CA PRO A 735 -11.14 5.92 35.31
C PRO A 735 -10.77 7.39 35.47
N LEU A 736 -9.56 7.66 35.97
CA LEU A 736 -9.04 9.02 36.08
C LEU A 736 -8.46 9.57 34.78
N GLN A 737 -8.10 8.70 33.85
CA GLN A 737 -7.62 9.08 32.53
C GLN A 737 -8.78 9.13 31.52
N TYR A 738 -9.71 8.17 31.64
CA TYR A 738 -10.90 8.07 30.79
C TYR A 738 -12.14 8.06 31.70
N PRO A 739 -12.61 9.24 32.15
CA PRO A 739 -13.79 9.34 33.00
C PRO A 739 -15.07 8.83 32.30
N LYS A 740 -16.16 8.74 33.07
CA LYS A 740 -17.49 8.47 32.53
C LYS A 740 -17.82 9.44 31.37
N TYR A 741 -18.50 8.96 30.34
CA TYR A 741 -18.86 9.70 29.12
C TYR A 741 -17.69 10.12 28.23
N SER A 742 -16.51 9.50 28.35
CA SER A 742 -15.38 9.82 27.47
C SER A 742 -15.59 9.47 25.98
N GLY A 743 -16.75 8.88 25.64
CA GLY A 743 -17.16 8.67 24.26
C GLY A 743 -16.15 7.85 23.46
N TYR A 744 -15.95 8.28 22.22
CA TYR A 744 -15.03 7.69 21.25
C TYR A 744 -13.59 7.55 21.78
N SER A 745 -13.08 8.51 22.55
CA SER A 745 -11.70 8.45 23.05
C SER A 745 -11.42 7.24 23.94
N LYS A 746 -12.41 6.81 24.73
CA LYS A 746 -12.32 5.60 25.57
C LYS A 746 -12.45 4.33 24.75
N LEU A 747 -13.23 4.34 23.67
CA LEU A 747 -13.30 3.23 22.72
C LEU A 747 -11.93 2.98 22.09
N ILE A 748 -11.26 4.02 21.57
CA ILE A 748 -9.93 3.88 20.95
C ILE A 748 -8.91 3.34 21.95
N ALA A 749 -8.90 3.85 23.17
CA ALA A 749 -8.01 3.37 24.22
C ALA A 749 -8.25 1.89 24.58
N TYR A 750 -9.53 1.47 24.62
CA TYR A 750 -9.92 0.10 24.86
C TYR A 750 -9.47 -0.83 23.72
N LEU A 751 -9.76 -0.47 22.46
CA LEU A 751 -9.38 -1.27 21.29
C LEU A 751 -7.86 -1.43 21.20
N LYS A 752 -7.13 -0.34 21.43
CA LYS A 752 -5.67 -0.37 21.49
C LYS A 752 -5.15 -1.36 22.54
N ALA A 753 -5.80 -1.44 23.69
CA ALA A 753 -5.36 -2.31 24.78
C ALA A 753 -5.75 -3.78 24.58
N GLU A 754 -6.99 -4.05 24.16
CA GLU A 754 -7.60 -5.39 24.22
C GLU A 754 -7.75 -6.05 22.85
N VAL A 755 -7.79 -5.29 21.75
CA VAL A 755 -8.05 -5.82 20.40
C VAL A 755 -6.77 -5.84 19.57
N THR A 756 -6.05 -4.73 19.49
CA THR A 756 -4.91 -4.56 18.56
C THR A 756 -3.54 -4.80 19.22
N ASN A 757 -3.50 -5.31 20.45
CA ASN A 757 -2.28 -5.59 21.20
C ASN A 757 -1.29 -4.41 21.31
N GLY A 758 -1.81 -3.19 21.40
CA GLY A 758 -1.05 -1.95 21.60
C GLY A 758 -0.82 -1.11 20.34
N ALA A 759 -1.22 -1.59 19.16
CA ALA A 759 -1.22 -0.78 17.93
C ALA A 759 -2.40 0.20 17.89
N GLU A 760 -2.29 1.32 17.17
CA GLU A 760 -3.47 2.16 16.93
C GLU A 760 -4.50 1.37 16.10
N PRO A 761 -5.78 1.36 16.48
CA PRO A 761 -6.83 0.68 15.71
C PRO A 761 -7.06 1.36 14.36
N SER A 762 -7.25 0.56 13.32
CA SER A 762 -7.71 1.03 12.01
C SER A 762 -9.19 1.41 12.06
N GLN A 763 -9.67 2.13 11.03
CA GLN A 763 -11.10 2.46 10.90
C GLN A 763 -11.96 1.18 10.84
N GLN A 764 -11.49 0.17 10.13
CA GLN A 764 -12.15 -1.13 10.05
C GLN A 764 -12.22 -1.83 11.41
N ASP A 765 -11.15 -1.82 12.21
CA ASP A 765 -11.15 -2.42 13.55
C ASP A 765 -12.23 -1.78 14.46
N ILE A 766 -12.44 -0.47 14.31
CA ILE A 766 -13.44 0.28 15.07
C ILE A 766 -14.85 -0.11 14.61
N TYR A 767 -15.10 -0.08 13.30
CA TYR A 767 -16.37 -0.47 12.70
C TYR A 767 -16.75 -1.90 13.09
N ASP A 768 -15.86 -2.87 12.87
CA ASP A 768 -16.09 -4.28 13.17
C ASP A 768 -16.42 -4.48 14.65
N TYR A 769 -15.66 -3.83 15.54
CA TYR A 769 -15.91 -3.95 16.97
C TYR A 769 -17.28 -3.40 17.36
N ILE A 770 -17.67 -2.21 16.88
CA ILE A 770 -18.97 -1.64 17.22
C ILE A 770 -20.09 -2.51 16.63
N LYS A 771 -19.97 -2.92 15.36
CA LYS A 771 -20.95 -3.79 14.69
C LYS A 771 -21.15 -5.10 15.44
N GLU A 772 -20.07 -5.77 15.86
CA GLU A 772 -20.15 -7.03 16.61
C GLU A 772 -20.72 -6.86 18.03
N ASN A 773 -20.54 -5.68 18.65
CA ASN A 773 -20.88 -5.43 20.04
C ASN A 773 -22.01 -4.40 20.22
N PHE A 774 -22.77 -4.07 19.17
CA PHE A 774 -23.75 -2.97 19.19
C PHE A 774 -24.75 -3.04 20.36
N ARG A 775 -25.15 -4.26 20.76
CA ARG A 775 -26.09 -4.47 21.87
C ARG A 775 -25.55 -4.00 23.22
N ASP A 776 -24.22 -4.00 23.41
CA ASP A 776 -23.61 -3.48 24.63
C ASP A 776 -23.70 -1.95 24.68
N PHE A 777 -23.62 -1.27 23.54
CA PHE A 777 -23.84 0.18 23.43
C PHE A 777 -25.30 0.53 23.70
N VAL A 778 -26.25 -0.18 23.08
CA VAL A 778 -27.69 -0.04 23.36
C VAL A 778 -27.99 -0.24 24.84
N ALA A 779 -27.43 -1.29 25.46
CA ALA A 779 -27.62 -1.57 26.87
C ALA A 779 -26.98 -0.51 27.79
N ALA A 780 -25.84 0.07 27.38
CA ALA A 780 -25.18 1.13 28.13
C ALA A 780 -26.03 2.41 28.17
N ASP A 781 -26.64 2.79 27.05
CA ASP A 781 -27.53 3.95 26.98
C ASP A 781 -28.83 3.76 27.75
N ALA A 782 -29.47 2.60 27.61
CA ALA A 782 -30.68 2.28 28.35
C ALA A 782 -30.44 2.28 29.89
N ALA A 783 -29.22 1.97 30.33
CA ALA A 783 -28.84 1.91 31.73
C ALA A 783 -28.51 3.30 32.35
N ASP A 784 -28.41 4.36 31.54
CA ASP A 784 -27.96 5.67 32.00
C ASP A 784 -29.05 6.76 31.98
N PRO A 785 -29.80 6.96 33.08
CA PRO A 785 -30.85 7.97 33.12
C PRO A 785 -30.33 9.42 33.16
N GLU A 786 -29.02 9.65 33.33
CA GLU A 786 -28.46 11.00 33.45
C GLU A 786 -28.19 11.65 32.09
N THR A 787 -27.98 10.88 31.02
CA THR A 787 -27.90 11.40 29.66
C THR A 787 -29.28 11.85 29.20
N LYS A 788 -29.36 13.07 28.63
CA LYS A 788 -30.62 13.72 28.24
C LYS A 788 -30.88 13.74 26.75
N GLY A 789 -29.82 13.56 25.95
CA GLY A 789 -29.84 13.40 24.49
C GLY A 789 -30.42 14.55 23.67
N GLY A 790 -30.14 14.52 22.37
CA GLY A 790 -30.68 15.35 21.29
C GLY A 790 -32.05 14.91 20.78
N ASN A 791 -32.72 15.70 19.94
CA ASN A 791 -33.84 15.18 19.14
C ASN A 791 -33.34 15.02 17.70
N ASP A 792 -32.89 13.82 17.38
CA ASP A 792 -32.08 13.58 16.20
C ASP A 792 -32.93 13.15 15.01
N THR A 793 -32.42 13.43 13.82
CA THR A 793 -32.98 12.91 12.57
C THR A 793 -31.93 12.02 11.89
N ILE A 794 -32.19 10.72 11.86
CA ILE A 794 -31.25 9.71 11.38
C ILE A 794 -31.77 9.09 10.08
N TYR A 795 -30.89 9.00 9.08
CA TYR A 795 -31.13 8.31 7.83
C TYR A 795 -30.06 7.21 7.69
N GLY A 796 -30.46 5.94 7.77
CA GLY A 796 -29.60 4.79 7.48
C GLY A 796 -29.12 4.86 6.03
N GLY A 797 -30.07 4.69 5.12
CA GLY A 797 -29.83 4.83 3.69
C GLY A 797 -29.99 3.49 2.99
N ALA A 798 -28.94 3.01 2.34
CA ALA A 798 -28.96 1.73 1.63
C ALA A 798 -27.94 0.75 2.19
N GLY A 799 -28.40 -0.39 2.69
CA GLY A 799 -27.55 -1.40 3.31
C GLY A 799 -28.24 -1.93 4.56
N ASN A 800 -27.58 -2.79 5.33
CA ASN A 800 -28.12 -3.25 6.61
C ASN A 800 -27.49 -2.44 7.74
N ASP A 801 -28.18 -1.39 8.16
CA ASP A 801 -27.63 -0.41 9.08
C ASP A 801 -27.88 -0.77 10.55
N ILE A 802 -27.05 -0.24 11.44
CA ILE A 802 -27.25 -0.27 12.89
C ILE A 802 -27.46 1.17 13.35
N ILE A 803 -28.67 1.48 13.79
CA ILE A 803 -29.06 2.81 14.24
C ILE A 803 -29.27 2.79 15.76
N ILE A 804 -28.56 3.63 16.48
CA ILE A 804 -28.66 3.84 17.93
C ILE A 804 -28.92 5.33 18.16
N ALA A 805 -30.19 5.74 18.22
CA ALA A 805 -30.52 7.16 18.25
C ALA A 805 -30.06 7.83 19.56
N GLY A 806 -30.37 7.21 20.71
CA GLY A 806 -29.88 7.68 22.00
C GLY A 806 -31.01 8.13 22.91
N ALA A 807 -30.89 9.29 23.53
CA ALA A 807 -31.98 9.86 24.31
C ALA A 807 -32.58 11.07 23.60
N GLY A 808 -33.81 11.44 23.97
CA GLY A 808 -34.55 12.51 23.31
C GLY A 808 -35.58 11.95 22.34
N ASN A 809 -36.25 12.80 21.54
CA ASN A 809 -37.37 12.36 20.71
C ASN A 809 -36.93 12.27 19.25
N ASP A 810 -36.55 11.08 18.83
CA ASP A 810 -35.81 10.90 17.59
C ASP A 810 -36.71 10.54 16.41
N VAL A 811 -36.23 10.87 15.21
CA VAL A 811 -36.88 10.56 13.94
C VAL A 811 -35.94 9.74 13.08
N ILE A 812 -36.34 8.50 12.79
CA ILE A 812 -35.46 7.52 12.14
C ILE A 812 -36.06 7.07 10.82
N TYR A 813 -35.24 7.08 9.77
CA TYR A 813 -35.50 6.46 8.48
C TYR A 813 -34.44 5.37 8.30
N GLY A 814 -34.82 4.10 8.45
CA GLY A 814 -33.90 2.98 8.19
C GLY A 814 -33.45 3.00 6.74
N GLY A 815 -34.43 2.96 5.83
CA GLY A 815 -34.20 3.05 4.40
C GLY A 815 -34.38 1.69 3.75
N SER A 816 -33.47 1.34 2.84
CA SER A 816 -33.48 0.05 2.18
C SER A 816 -32.47 -0.91 2.78
N GLY A 817 -32.80 -2.20 2.83
CA GLY A 817 -32.02 -3.21 3.56
C GLY A 817 -32.64 -3.51 4.92
N ASN A 818 -32.10 -4.49 5.64
CA ASN A 818 -32.66 -4.97 6.90
C ASN A 818 -31.93 -4.33 8.07
N ASP A 819 -32.50 -3.25 8.60
CA ASP A 819 -31.82 -2.44 9.61
C ASP A 819 -32.03 -2.96 11.03
N ILE A 820 -31.11 -2.63 11.93
CA ILE A 820 -31.24 -2.82 13.37
C ILE A 820 -31.39 -1.45 14.01
N ILE A 821 -32.53 -1.21 14.65
CA ILE A 821 -32.90 0.10 15.17
C ILE A 821 -33.07 0.03 16.69
N SER A 822 -32.34 0.89 17.39
CA SER A 822 -32.52 1.24 18.79
C SER A 822 -32.87 2.73 18.84
N THR A 823 -34.10 3.05 19.25
CA THR A 823 -34.54 4.45 19.37
C THR A 823 -34.16 5.04 20.72
N GLY A 824 -33.92 4.19 21.71
CA GLY A 824 -33.49 4.58 23.04
C GLY A 824 -34.62 5.23 23.84
N ARG A 825 -34.35 6.37 24.47
CA ARG A 825 -35.26 6.99 25.45
C ARG A 825 -35.88 8.27 24.93
N GLY A 826 -37.18 8.25 24.66
CA GLY A 826 -38.00 9.44 24.50
C GLY A 826 -39.29 9.10 23.77
N GLU A 827 -39.94 10.05 23.11
CA GLU A 827 -41.07 9.73 22.23
C GLU A 827 -40.60 9.63 20.78
N ASP A 828 -40.14 8.44 20.38
CA ASP A 828 -39.44 8.27 19.11
C ASP A 828 -40.38 7.94 17.96
N THR A 829 -39.93 8.16 16.73
CA THR A 829 -40.69 7.85 15.52
C THR A 829 -39.81 7.20 14.45
N ILE A 830 -40.12 5.94 14.12
CA ILE A 830 -39.57 5.27 12.92
C ILE A 830 -40.50 5.58 11.74
N ILE A 831 -39.94 6.10 10.65
CA ILE A 831 -40.67 6.51 9.45
C ILE A 831 -40.36 5.58 8.29
N TYR A 832 -41.42 5.01 7.71
CA TYR A 832 -41.39 4.23 6.48
C TYR A 832 -41.94 5.06 5.31
N ASP A 833 -41.03 5.50 4.43
CA ASP A 833 -41.35 6.18 3.19
C ASP A 833 -41.42 5.21 1.99
N LEU A 834 -41.96 5.69 0.88
CA LEU A 834 -42.04 4.91 -0.35
C LEU A 834 -40.76 5.09 -1.18
N LEU A 835 -39.88 4.09 -1.17
CA LEU A 835 -38.63 4.04 -1.92
C LEU A 835 -38.83 3.42 -3.31
N ASN A 836 -39.56 2.30 -3.38
CA ASN A 836 -39.91 1.57 -4.59
C ASN A 836 -41.41 1.21 -4.63
N ALA A 837 -42.16 1.80 -5.57
CA ALA A 837 -43.61 1.59 -5.70
C ALA A 837 -44.01 0.20 -6.21
N THR A 838 -43.06 -0.62 -6.68
CA THR A 838 -43.33 -1.97 -7.20
C THR A 838 -43.15 -3.07 -6.16
N ASP A 839 -42.55 -2.72 -5.01
CA ASP A 839 -42.32 -3.63 -3.90
C ASP A 839 -43.48 -3.59 -2.88
N ALA A 840 -43.78 -4.74 -2.28
CA ALA A 840 -44.79 -4.94 -1.26
C ALA A 840 -44.47 -4.23 0.06
N THR A 841 -43.19 -3.99 0.40
CA THR A 841 -42.74 -3.18 1.55
C THR A 841 -42.51 -1.71 1.20
N GLY A 842 -42.66 -1.35 -0.08
CA GLY A 842 -42.36 -0.02 -0.59
C GLY A 842 -40.86 0.23 -0.81
N GLY A 843 -40.03 -0.80 -0.93
CA GLY A 843 -38.58 -0.71 -1.12
C GLY A 843 -37.78 -0.62 0.18
N ASN A 844 -38.45 -0.76 1.33
CA ASN A 844 -37.79 -0.90 2.63
C ASN A 844 -37.51 -2.39 2.88
N GLY A 845 -36.46 -2.74 3.62
CA GLY A 845 -36.27 -4.13 4.03
C GLY A 845 -37.11 -4.52 5.24
N THR A 846 -36.76 -5.64 5.86
CA THR A 846 -37.36 -6.12 7.11
C THR A 846 -36.48 -5.71 8.29
N ASP A 847 -36.81 -4.58 8.92
CA ASP A 847 -36.01 -4.03 10.01
C ASP A 847 -36.27 -4.76 11.33
N THR A 848 -35.38 -4.55 12.30
CA THR A 848 -35.46 -5.09 13.65
C THR A 848 -35.32 -3.98 14.69
N TRP A 849 -36.38 -3.72 15.44
CA TRP A 849 -36.40 -2.79 16.56
C TRP A 849 -36.11 -3.52 17.87
N VAL A 850 -35.01 -3.18 18.52
CA VAL A 850 -34.43 -3.95 19.64
C VAL A 850 -34.82 -3.48 21.04
N ASP A 851 -35.37 -2.27 21.18
CA ASP A 851 -35.62 -1.61 22.47
C ASP A 851 -37.00 -0.94 22.62
N TYR A 852 -37.95 -1.28 21.74
CA TYR A 852 -39.32 -0.76 21.71
C TYR A 852 -39.93 -0.35 23.06
N GLU A 853 -40.36 0.92 23.15
CA GLU A 853 -41.20 1.43 24.22
C GLU A 853 -42.63 1.78 23.73
N ALA A 854 -43.57 1.90 24.67
CA ALA A 854 -45.00 2.10 24.34
C ALA A 854 -45.34 3.55 23.91
N ASN A 855 -44.40 4.48 24.08
CA ASN A 855 -44.46 5.90 23.74
C ASN A 855 -44.12 6.14 22.27
N ASP A 856 -43.42 5.20 21.67
CA ASP A 856 -42.82 5.34 20.35
C ASP A 856 -43.81 5.02 19.25
N LYS A 857 -43.55 5.57 18.07
CA LYS A 857 -44.47 5.55 16.94
C LYS A 857 -43.82 4.94 15.70
N ILE A 858 -44.65 4.25 14.94
CA ILE A 858 -44.38 3.85 13.56
C ILE A 858 -45.21 4.78 12.67
N GLN A 859 -44.54 5.54 11.82
CA GLN A 859 -45.18 6.43 10.87
C GLN A 859 -44.97 5.95 9.44
N PHE A 860 -46.06 5.84 8.70
CA PHE A 860 -46.04 5.62 7.27
C PHE A 860 -46.16 6.96 6.54
N GLY A 861 -45.23 7.25 5.64
CA GLY A 861 -45.21 8.46 4.83
C GLY A 861 -46.50 8.68 4.05
N SER A 862 -46.78 9.92 3.63
CA SER A 862 -48.04 10.27 2.94
C SER A 862 -48.28 9.46 1.67
N ASP A 863 -47.19 9.14 0.98
CA ASP A 863 -47.21 8.45 -0.31
C ASP A 863 -47.16 6.92 -0.12
N PHE A 864 -46.82 6.46 1.09
CA PHE A 864 -46.69 5.05 1.45
C PHE A 864 -48.02 4.30 1.33
N PHE A 865 -49.20 4.92 1.36
CA PHE A 865 -50.45 4.22 1.05
C PHE A 865 -51.27 4.89 -0.07
N GLU A 866 -50.65 5.78 -0.84
CA GLU A 866 -51.34 6.55 -1.88
C GLU A 866 -52.03 5.60 -2.88
N GLY A 867 -53.31 5.86 -3.15
CA GLY A 867 -54.13 5.07 -4.07
C GLY A 867 -54.65 3.72 -3.53
N LEU A 868 -54.14 3.25 -2.38
CA LEU A 868 -54.53 1.97 -1.76
C LEU A 868 -55.47 2.19 -0.58
N LEU A 869 -55.06 3.00 0.41
CA LEU A 869 -55.80 3.22 1.65
C LEU A 869 -56.69 4.46 1.54
N THR A 870 -57.85 4.33 0.88
CA THR A 870 -58.81 5.44 0.73
C THR A 870 -59.66 5.72 1.98
N ASP A 871 -59.75 4.76 2.90
CA ASP A 871 -60.45 4.86 4.19
C ASP A 871 -59.56 4.32 5.32
N LYS A 872 -59.15 5.19 6.26
CA LYS A 872 -58.31 4.84 7.42
C LYS A 872 -59.00 3.85 8.38
N SER A 873 -60.30 3.53 8.21
CA SER A 873 -60.95 2.47 9.01
C SER A 873 -60.56 1.04 8.61
N ASN A 874 -59.93 0.83 7.44
CA ASN A 874 -59.60 -0.48 6.90
C ASN A 874 -58.10 -0.82 7.02
N LEU A 875 -57.40 -0.22 7.99
CA LEU A 875 -55.97 -0.47 8.22
C LEU A 875 -55.61 -1.96 8.30
N GLY A 876 -56.48 -2.79 8.89
CA GLY A 876 -56.26 -4.24 9.01
C GLY A 876 -56.25 -5.03 7.70
N ASP A 877 -56.64 -4.42 6.58
CA ASP A 877 -56.50 -5.04 5.25
C ASP A 877 -55.07 -4.85 4.69
N TYR A 878 -54.32 -3.86 5.19
CA TYR A 878 -53.02 -3.45 4.65
C TYR A 878 -51.87 -3.54 5.66
N ILE A 879 -52.18 -3.66 6.95
CA ILE A 879 -51.22 -3.80 8.03
C ILE A 879 -51.69 -4.93 8.94
N THR A 880 -50.81 -5.84 9.30
CA THR A 880 -51.06 -6.86 10.32
C THR A 880 -49.90 -6.95 11.30
N VAL A 881 -50.17 -7.43 12.51
CA VAL A 881 -49.11 -7.75 13.48
C VAL A 881 -49.26 -9.21 13.86
N VAL A 882 -48.20 -9.99 13.67
CA VAL A 882 -48.16 -11.44 13.93
C VAL A 882 -47.05 -11.80 14.92
N ASP A 883 -47.18 -12.94 15.58
CA ASP A 883 -46.14 -13.48 16.47
C ASP A 883 -45.26 -14.45 15.68
N ASP A 884 -43.95 -14.31 15.78
CA ASP A 884 -42.97 -15.14 15.06
C ASP A 884 -42.76 -16.52 15.69
N GLY A 885 -43.28 -16.74 16.90
CA GLY A 885 -43.14 -17.95 17.70
C GLY A 885 -41.83 -18.04 18.49
N ASN A 886 -40.94 -17.05 18.37
CA ASN A 886 -39.66 -16.98 19.07
C ASN A 886 -39.60 -15.87 20.13
N GLY A 887 -40.68 -15.11 20.29
CA GLY A 887 -40.75 -14.04 21.29
C GLY A 887 -40.97 -12.65 20.71
N ASN A 888 -41.08 -12.52 19.39
CA ASN A 888 -41.14 -11.23 18.70
C ASN A 888 -42.52 -10.97 18.09
N ALA A 889 -42.84 -9.71 17.88
CA ALA A 889 -43.96 -9.29 17.03
C ALA A 889 -43.42 -8.84 15.67
N ILE A 890 -44.14 -9.17 14.59
CA ILE A 890 -43.79 -8.76 13.23
C ILE A 890 -44.92 -7.88 12.70
N VAL A 891 -44.61 -6.62 12.41
CA VAL A 891 -45.46 -5.72 11.64
C VAL A 891 -45.27 -6.08 10.17
N GLN A 892 -46.36 -6.48 9.53
CA GLN A 892 -46.40 -6.82 8.12
C GLN A 892 -47.28 -5.82 7.38
N VAL A 893 -46.92 -5.52 6.14
CA VAL A 893 -47.65 -4.61 5.26
C VAL A 893 -47.95 -5.24 3.91
N ASP A 894 -48.99 -4.76 3.25
CA ASP A 894 -49.31 -5.08 1.86
C ASP A 894 -49.47 -3.79 1.06
N ARG A 895 -48.54 -3.53 0.12
CA ARG A 895 -48.61 -2.41 -0.84
C ARG A 895 -49.02 -2.83 -2.23
N ASP A 896 -48.84 -4.08 -2.62
CA ASP A 896 -49.05 -4.47 -4.01
C ASP A 896 -50.54 -4.57 -4.36
N GLY A 897 -51.39 -4.77 -3.35
CA GLY A 897 -52.85 -4.74 -3.43
C GLY A 897 -53.44 -5.55 -4.58
N SER A 898 -52.75 -6.60 -5.02
CA SER A 898 -53.05 -7.29 -6.27
C SER A 898 -54.47 -7.87 -6.27
N ALA A 899 -55.37 -7.20 -7.00
CA ALA A 899 -56.74 -7.63 -7.30
C ALA A 899 -57.62 -8.00 -6.08
N GLY A 900 -57.45 -7.31 -4.94
CA GLY A 900 -58.25 -7.53 -3.72
C GLY A 900 -57.85 -8.79 -2.92
N THR A 901 -56.66 -9.33 -3.19
CA THR A 901 -55.99 -10.31 -2.33
C THR A 901 -54.84 -9.60 -1.63
N HIS A 902 -54.83 -9.63 -0.31
CA HIS A 902 -53.82 -8.96 0.49
C HIS A 902 -52.73 -9.96 0.89
N ASN A 903 -51.54 -9.82 0.30
CA ASN A 903 -50.39 -10.66 0.62
C ASN A 903 -49.42 -9.85 1.48
N MET A 904 -49.36 -10.19 2.76
CA MET A 904 -48.55 -9.47 3.74
C MET A 904 -47.07 -9.83 3.58
N SER A 905 -46.21 -8.80 3.62
CA SER A 905 -44.75 -8.89 3.69
C SER A 905 -44.26 -8.33 5.01
N ASP A 906 -43.20 -8.92 5.56
CA ASP A 906 -42.59 -8.46 6.81
C ASP A 906 -41.93 -7.09 6.57
N LEU A 907 -42.21 -6.13 7.44
CA LEU A 907 -41.62 -4.79 7.39
C LEU A 907 -40.76 -4.51 8.61
N LEU A 908 -41.25 -4.87 9.80
CA LEU A 908 -40.59 -4.55 11.05
C LEU A 908 -40.78 -5.66 12.08
N ILE A 909 -39.68 -6.19 12.58
CA ILE A 909 -39.61 -7.11 13.72
C ILE A 909 -39.41 -6.27 14.98
N ILE A 910 -40.30 -6.44 15.95
CA ILE A 910 -40.21 -5.80 17.27
C ILE A 910 -39.78 -6.88 18.26
N GLU A 911 -38.52 -6.81 18.71
CA GLU A 911 -37.92 -7.84 19.55
C GLU A 911 -38.61 -7.93 20.93
N ASN A 912 -38.75 -9.14 21.45
CA ASN A 912 -39.29 -9.41 22.79
C ASN A 912 -40.73 -8.92 23.05
N GLN A 913 -41.50 -8.61 22.00
CA GLN A 913 -42.89 -8.15 22.10
C GLN A 913 -43.94 -9.19 21.68
N ALA A 914 -43.70 -10.49 21.94
CA ALA A 914 -44.69 -11.55 21.70
C ALA A 914 -46.07 -11.19 22.29
N GLY A 915 -47.09 -11.19 21.43
CA GLY A 915 -48.47 -10.87 21.79
C GLY A 915 -48.90 -9.42 21.58
N LEU A 916 -48.00 -8.53 21.15
CA LEU A 916 -48.37 -7.20 20.64
C LEU A 916 -49.27 -7.37 19.40
N SER A 917 -50.39 -6.64 19.36
CA SER A 917 -51.32 -6.69 18.23
C SER A 917 -51.49 -5.34 17.56
N LEU A 918 -51.94 -5.33 16.30
CA LEU A 918 -52.29 -4.09 15.60
C LEU A 918 -53.28 -3.24 16.40
N GLN A 919 -54.24 -3.88 17.09
CA GLN A 919 -55.23 -3.17 17.88
C GLN A 919 -54.61 -2.47 19.09
N ASP A 920 -53.55 -3.04 19.68
CA ASP A 920 -52.83 -2.41 20.79
C ASP A 920 -52.10 -1.16 20.32
N LEU A 921 -51.36 -1.27 19.20
CA LEU A 921 -50.68 -0.12 18.57
C LEU A 921 -51.66 1.01 18.21
N LEU A 922 -52.82 0.66 17.64
CA LEU A 922 -53.86 1.65 17.32
C LEU A 922 -54.49 2.29 18.56
N ASN A 923 -54.72 1.52 19.63
CA ASN A 923 -55.29 2.05 20.87
C ASN A 923 -54.34 3.02 21.58
N ASN A 924 -53.03 2.82 21.39
CA ASN A 924 -51.97 3.66 21.95
C ASN A 924 -51.57 4.82 21.02
N ASN A 925 -52.20 4.96 19.84
CA ASN A 925 -51.83 5.93 18.79
C ASN A 925 -50.38 5.79 18.29
N GLN A 926 -49.86 4.56 18.24
CA GLN A 926 -48.49 4.26 17.81
C GLN A 926 -48.37 4.03 16.30
N ILE A 927 -49.49 3.89 15.57
CA ILE A 927 -49.48 3.89 14.10
C ILE A 927 -49.94 5.25 13.59
N ILE A 928 -49.07 5.93 12.85
CA ILE A 928 -49.36 7.20 12.17
C ILE A 928 -49.40 6.94 10.67
N ILE A 929 -50.45 7.42 10.01
CA ILE A 929 -50.54 7.44 8.54
C ILE A 929 -50.51 8.90 8.11
N GLY A 930 -49.54 9.26 7.28
CA GLY A 930 -49.33 10.60 6.73
C GLY A 930 -50.51 11.23 6.00
#